data_AF-G0WBS6-F1
#
_entry.id   AF-G0WBS6-F1
#
_cell.length_a   1.000
_cell.length_b   1.000
_cell.length_c   1.000
_cell.angle_alpha   90.00
_cell.angle_beta   90.00
_cell.angle_gamma   90.00
#
_symmetry.space_group_name_H-M   'P 1'
#
loop_
_entity.id
_entity.type
_entity.pdbx_description
1 polymer ?
#
loop_
_entity_poly.entity_id
_entity_poly.type
_entity_poly.pdbx_seq_one_letter_code
_entity_poly.pdbx_strand_id
1 'polypeptide(L)'
;MNKHPNELAVITLTDKITVLNETSSSYSKNHDYKLLESNVEEITVIINSFQNDPSILEKKLHIIVPVLLDEFFEETKDITIKIFKSKIFYNLSKVTSLKATSKFLTTNVFLLPLIMNDLKSLGKSTENRIVDIWYLHYLLLASLNTVVQSPFDFKDNYAEIIEAINSFKNNQLFITILCQIRAQLYFKNKEKSKHDIEKVTSNPEQNEDLLTLNYYLKLLIVNAKSIDIEELEQFFLTVLSMEKLTCFILNSASASASSSSSNRMNILNKLLPKLFILNGYFENWDALEQIISWYLSHFSNQSTDTRFIIAHSFKKILNTLCNELKEVEMAQDILINDIILTTASLLKEKSWDMIDIDFLHTNLLIIAESIKYIANSLTSTYLLTISNEIIPKSLTFQQLQLKSIKGNQIKDATNFICWSLARSRSTIPIPVLDSVFLNLLTCSLFDHAYIIRKSSTAALQELLGRYGTKILDHPTIMKIIELPINDIDHSYSENIITLYSIFNVKFPEYWDFIISWLFDTNIFGTNFNLGSVKLTAKSFTSLSNHVDTAHLVASSNFNAKLFQRIQQFIKAGKSSKDRYQLQLDSAKIVYLLIELILRTKIAQDKDVLQKYRNFLDELITNFKAFDIFKRHRNINSNRLFQYTVILKIFIYHFASNYEQTLKFTKDDCYRFFSIVKSIPTRDPLVFKEFDNLTKQVISVLSDSIRSKFENNEVAELFWKEYEKQIKSNNLIVCSSLPKLEPRHFSEIFYKQLQTLSCQSKSKIIDSLTADTTKFQLLITSGLLHENSLLDFLNDYTITEQGDVGRLVRTSACELISKNKNILLSGSTTDLRIISKLIPSLIRISTEPATELKKLAFTLLSDIFKSSNDDSKSIHCQLLTFYDEEYIKDNTIYMRNFWKGYMMTLGAVHATDEDLTESLNEFIRFYNNRTSNDEKLELCNELIKIIPRATELTQENLKFTIISLNFWERLFQSGIRWPFEFNIKGVYAKLYNLHLVEIHSDDGMLMLKLGVLRLFPHLCVVYQDINNDNPDLVVPFVNTIIKRLLVLIQRKSTTDSTNSIKKKRISEMIKRSSIESLLQILLEFEMYHELKVVKSACKSDDVSKSIWTDDTLPEQILLKDNCVKNI
;
A
#
# COMPACT_ATOMS: atom_id res chain seq x y z
N MET A 1 48.82 4.41 0.78
CA MET A 1 48.28 3.06 1.09
C MET A 1 46.85 3.23 1.57
N ASN A 2 45.89 3.11 0.66
CA ASN A 2 44.46 3.33 0.96
C ASN A 2 43.89 2.04 1.56
N LYS A 3 43.80 1.97 2.89
CA LYS A 3 43.04 0.90 3.56
C LYS A 3 41.56 1.07 3.26
N HIS A 4 40.86 -0.05 3.05
CA HIS A 4 39.43 -0.07 2.74
C HIS A 4 38.63 0.65 3.85
N PRO A 5 37.52 1.38 3.57
CA PRO A 5 36.76 2.11 4.59
C PRO A 5 36.39 1.26 5.82
N ASN A 6 36.11 -0.02 5.59
CA ASN A 6 35.79 -0.99 6.65
C ASN A 6 36.99 -1.34 7.55
N GLU A 7 38.21 -1.34 7.02
CA GLU A 7 39.43 -1.52 7.82
C GLU A 7 39.72 -0.30 8.68
N LEU A 8 39.44 0.91 8.16
CA LEU A 8 39.60 2.16 8.91
C LEU A 8 38.61 2.21 10.09
N ALA A 9 37.35 1.83 9.86
CA ALA A 9 36.32 1.76 10.90
C ALA A 9 36.66 0.77 12.03
N VAL A 10 37.28 -0.38 11.71
CA VAL A 10 37.75 -1.35 12.71
C VAL A 10 38.92 -0.81 13.54
N ILE A 11 39.84 -0.07 12.92
CA ILE A 11 40.96 0.58 13.63
C ILE A 11 40.39 1.62 14.60
N THR A 12 39.52 2.51 14.12
CA THR A 12 38.83 3.51 14.95
C THR A 12 38.05 2.88 16.11
N LEU A 13 37.43 1.71 15.89
CA LEU A 13 36.73 0.96 16.94
C LEU A 13 37.70 0.48 18.04
N THR A 14 38.85 -0.05 17.66
CA THR A 14 39.86 -0.57 18.60
C THR A 14 40.48 0.58 19.41
N ASP A 15 40.78 1.69 18.75
CA ASP A 15 41.33 2.89 19.39
C ASP A 15 40.32 3.48 20.40
N LYS A 16 39.04 3.60 20.02
CA LYS A 16 37.98 4.10 20.92
C LYS A 16 37.75 3.21 22.14
N ILE A 17 37.84 1.89 22.00
CA ILE A 17 37.71 0.96 23.14
C ILE A 17 38.93 1.08 24.07
N THR A 18 40.12 1.27 23.50
CA THR A 18 41.35 1.49 24.29
C THR A 18 41.25 2.79 25.10
N VAL A 19 40.81 3.88 24.46
CA VAL A 19 40.54 5.17 25.13
C VAL A 19 39.47 5.03 26.21
N LEU A 20 38.43 4.21 25.99
CA LEU A 20 37.41 3.94 27.00
C LEU A 20 37.99 3.24 28.25
N ASN A 21 38.93 2.30 28.08
CA ASN A 21 39.61 1.68 29.22
C ASN A 21 40.52 2.65 29.96
N GLU A 22 41.35 3.40 29.22
CA GLU A 22 42.26 4.40 29.80
C GLU A 22 41.48 5.45 30.60
N THR A 23 40.37 5.96 30.05
CA THR A 23 39.49 6.93 30.72
C THR A 23 38.72 6.32 31.89
N SER A 24 38.37 5.03 31.86
CA SER A 24 37.67 4.37 32.98
C SER A 24 38.51 4.25 34.26
N SER A 25 39.84 4.29 34.14
CA SER A 25 40.77 4.19 35.28
C SER A 25 40.94 5.49 36.09
N SER A 26 40.48 6.65 35.58
CA SER A 26 40.88 7.97 36.07
C SER A 26 39.81 8.85 36.76
N TYR A 27 38.55 8.42 36.92
CA TYR A 27 37.44 9.34 37.28
C TYR A 27 36.68 9.05 38.58
N SER A 28 36.27 10.13 39.28
CA SER A 28 35.50 10.11 40.53
C SER A 28 34.32 11.12 40.58
N LYS A 29 33.81 11.63 39.44
CA LYS A 29 32.77 12.69 39.39
C LYS A 29 31.68 12.47 38.32
N ASN A 30 30.47 13.02 38.58
CA ASN A 30 29.27 12.85 37.75
C ASN A 30 29.33 13.42 36.32
N HIS A 31 30.22 14.37 36.01
CA HIS A 31 30.31 14.98 34.67
C HIS A 31 31.01 14.06 33.66
N ASP A 32 31.79 13.10 34.14
CA ASP A 32 32.63 12.20 33.34
C ASP A 32 31.83 11.00 32.78
N TYR A 33 30.75 10.60 33.46
CA TYR A 33 29.86 9.53 32.99
C TYR A 33 29.09 9.87 31.72
N LYS A 34 28.69 11.13 31.52
CA LYS A 34 28.00 11.54 30.27
C LYS A 34 28.91 11.46 29.05
N LEU A 35 30.20 11.78 29.23
CA LEU A 35 31.19 11.67 28.17
C LEU A 35 31.47 10.19 27.83
N LEU A 36 31.59 9.35 28.86
CA LEU A 36 31.72 7.90 28.69
C LEU A 36 30.48 7.29 28.02
N GLU A 37 29.27 7.72 28.40
CA GLU A 37 28.01 7.29 27.79
C GLU A 37 27.97 7.64 26.29
N SER A 38 28.32 8.88 25.93
CA SER A 38 28.43 9.31 24.54
C SER A 38 29.46 8.49 23.74
N ASN A 39 30.62 8.18 24.34
CA ASN A 39 31.62 7.32 23.70
C ASN A 39 31.10 5.90 23.46
N VAL A 40 30.35 5.33 24.41
CA VAL A 40 29.73 3.99 24.28
C VAL A 40 28.66 3.98 23.19
N GLU A 41 27.88 5.05 23.04
CA GLU A 41 26.90 5.20 21.96
C GLU A 41 27.58 5.25 20.60
N GLU A 42 28.66 6.02 20.44
CA GLU A 42 29.44 6.07 19.21
C GLU A 42 30.05 4.71 18.85
N ILE A 43 30.64 4.02 19.82
CA ILE A 43 31.17 2.65 19.64
C ILE A 43 30.04 1.71 19.18
N THR A 44 28.85 1.83 19.76
CA THR A 44 27.68 1.02 19.40
C THR A 44 27.21 1.29 17.97
N VAL A 45 27.21 2.54 17.53
CA VAL A 45 26.89 2.92 16.13
C VAL A 45 27.89 2.30 15.16
N ILE A 46 29.19 2.35 15.46
CA ILE A 46 30.23 1.75 14.63
C ILE A 46 30.01 0.23 14.53
N ILE A 47 29.76 -0.46 15.64
CA ILE A 47 29.52 -1.91 15.66
C ILE A 47 28.29 -2.26 14.79
N ASN A 48 27.17 -1.55 14.95
CA ASN A 48 25.95 -1.84 14.21
C ASN A 48 26.09 -1.59 12.70
N SER A 49 27.05 -0.76 12.25
CA SER A 49 27.32 -0.56 10.82
C SER A 49 27.78 -1.84 10.10
N PHE A 50 28.34 -2.81 10.83
CA PHE A 50 28.78 -4.10 10.28
C PHE A 50 27.66 -5.14 10.17
N GLN A 51 26.39 -4.80 10.46
CA GLN A 51 25.28 -5.77 10.44
C GLN A 51 25.05 -6.42 9.06
N ASN A 52 25.38 -5.72 7.97
CA ASN A 52 25.26 -6.25 6.61
C ASN A 52 26.40 -7.18 6.20
N ASP A 53 27.58 -7.05 6.82
CA ASP A 53 28.72 -7.95 6.62
C ASP A 53 29.49 -8.18 7.94
N PRO A 54 28.97 -9.02 8.84
CA PRO A 54 29.59 -9.28 10.14
C PRO A 54 30.97 -9.93 10.06
N SER A 55 31.31 -10.55 8.91
CA SER A 55 32.54 -11.33 8.73
C SER A 55 33.81 -10.49 8.88
N ILE A 56 33.72 -9.18 8.62
CA ILE A 56 34.80 -8.22 8.78
C ILE A 56 35.14 -8.04 10.26
N LEU A 57 34.10 -7.86 11.09
CA LEU A 57 34.24 -7.68 12.53
C LEU A 57 34.67 -8.99 13.23
N GLU A 58 34.14 -10.14 12.80
CA GLU A 58 34.50 -11.46 13.34
C GLU A 58 36.01 -11.74 13.31
N LYS A 59 36.70 -11.34 12.24
CA LYS A 59 38.15 -11.52 12.08
C LYS A 59 38.98 -10.75 13.13
N LYS A 60 38.39 -9.76 13.80
CA LYS A 60 39.09 -8.80 14.67
C LYS A 60 38.69 -8.91 16.15
N LEU A 61 37.71 -9.76 16.46
CA LEU A 61 37.27 -10.03 17.83
C LEU A 61 38.40 -10.52 18.76
N HIS A 62 39.42 -11.20 18.22
CA HIS A 62 40.58 -11.67 19.00
C HIS A 62 41.43 -10.54 19.62
N ILE A 63 41.31 -9.31 19.11
CA ILE A 63 41.97 -8.12 19.67
C ILE A 63 40.94 -7.35 20.50
N ILE A 64 39.75 -7.13 19.94
CA ILE A 64 38.74 -6.24 20.52
C ILE A 64 38.19 -6.77 21.85
N VAL A 65 37.88 -8.07 21.95
CA VAL A 65 37.24 -8.64 23.14
C VAL A 65 38.20 -8.65 24.34
N PRO A 66 39.47 -9.10 24.21
CA PRO A 66 40.43 -9.01 25.32
C PRO A 66 40.66 -7.59 25.80
N VAL A 67 40.83 -6.62 24.89
CA VAL A 67 40.99 -5.21 25.27
C VAL A 67 39.74 -4.72 25.98
N LEU A 68 38.53 -4.95 25.45
CA LEU A 68 37.28 -4.52 26.11
C LEU A 68 37.14 -5.04 27.55
N LEU A 69 37.60 -6.27 27.81
CA LEU A 69 37.46 -6.95 29.10
C LEU A 69 38.67 -6.78 30.02
N ASP A 70 39.64 -5.95 29.61
CA ASP A 70 40.79 -5.63 30.44
C ASP A 70 40.34 -5.05 31.78
N GLU A 71 40.95 -5.55 32.86
CA GLU A 71 40.63 -5.23 34.27
C GLU A 71 39.15 -5.40 34.68
N PHE A 72 38.29 -6.03 33.86
CA PHE A 72 36.84 -6.07 34.10
C PHE A 72 36.44 -6.78 35.41
N PHE A 73 37.19 -7.82 35.78
CA PHE A 73 36.99 -8.58 37.02
C PHE A 73 37.86 -8.08 38.18
N GLU A 74 38.74 -7.12 37.94
CA GLU A 74 39.54 -6.45 38.96
C GLU A 74 38.71 -5.33 39.60
N GLU A 75 39.17 -4.76 40.73
CA GLU A 75 38.40 -4.00 41.74
C GLU A 75 37.74 -2.66 41.30
N THR A 76 37.27 -2.51 40.05
CA THR A 76 36.39 -1.40 39.68
C THR A 76 35.04 -1.57 40.40
N LYS A 77 34.87 -0.88 41.54
CA LYS A 77 33.62 -0.86 42.32
C LYS A 77 32.45 -0.21 41.57
N ASP A 78 32.71 0.41 40.42
CA ASP A 78 31.70 1.14 39.67
C ASP A 78 30.92 0.25 38.70
N ILE A 79 29.68 -0.02 39.08
CA ILE A 79 28.72 -0.79 38.31
C ILE A 79 28.41 -0.16 36.93
N THR A 80 28.53 1.16 36.81
CA THR A 80 28.20 1.92 35.58
C THR A 80 29.20 1.60 34.47
N ILE A 81 30.49 1.53 34.80
CA ILE A 81 31.56 1.18 33.87
C ILE A 81 31.42 -0.28 33.43
N LYS A 82 31.11 -1.19 34.37
CA LYS A 82 30.81 -2.59 34.06
C LYS A 82 29.62 -2.71 33.09
N ILE A 83 28.57 -1.91 33.27
CA ILE A 83 27.41 -1.88 32.35
C ILE A 83 27.83 -1.39 30.96
N PHE A 84 28.64 -0.33 30.85
CA PHE A 84 29.12 0.19 29.56
C PHE A 84 29.96 -0.82 28.78
N LYS A 85 30.94 -1.46 29.42
CA LYS A 85 31.74 -2.54 28.80
C LYS A 85 30.83 -3.70 28.34
N SER A 86 29.85 -4.05 29.16
CA SER A 86 28.90 -5.12 28.85
C SER A 86 27.95 -4.76 27.68
N LYS A 87 27.56 -3.49 27.55
CA LYS A 87 26.73 -2.98 26.45
C LYS A 87 27.47 -3.08 25.11
N ILE A 88 28.77 -2.77 25.10
CA ILE A 88 29.64 -2.96 23.93
C ILE A 88 29.74 -4.45 23.58
N PHE A 89 30.00 -5.31 24.57
CA PHE A 89 30.10 -6.77 24.35
C PHE A 89 28.81 -7.38 23.78
N TYR A 90 27.65 -6.95 24.27
CA TYR A 90 26.36 -7.39 23.73
C TYR A 90 26.20 -6.99 22.27
N ASN A 91 26.51 -5.74 21.90
CA ASN A 91 26.38 -5.29 20.50
C ASN A 91 27.35 -6.04 19.57
N LEU A 92 28.59 -6.32 20.02
CA LEU A 92 29.51 -7.20 19.29
C LEU A 92 28.90 -8.60 19.07
N SER A 93 28.31 -9.18 20.12
CA SER A 93 27.67 -10.50 20.07
C SER A 93 26.39 -10.53 19.24
N LYS A 94 25.65 -9.42 19.19
CA LYS A 94 24.42 -9.23 18.40
C LYS A 94 24.73 -9.15 16.90
N VAL A 95 25.79 -8.43 16.51
CA VAL A 95 26.18 -8.27 15.10
C VAL A 95 26.88 -9.52 14.56
N THR A 96 27.75 -10.15 15.35
CA THR A 96 28.51 -11.34 14.94
C THR A 96 27.80 -12.63 15.36
N SER A 97 28.06 -13.10 16.58
CA SER A 97 27.27 -14.09 17.33
C SER A 97 27.91 -14.27 18.70
N LEU A 98 27.14 -14.72 19.70
CA LEU A 98 27.70 -15.11 21.00
C LEU A 98 28.81 -16.16 20.85
N LYS A 99 28.65 -17.11 19.91
CA LYS A 99 29.66 -18.14 19.65
C LYS A 99 30.98 -17.55 19.13
N ALA A 100 30.93 -16.44 18.39
CA ALA A 100 32.13 -15.78 17.88
C ALA A 100 32.85 -14.98 18.98
N THR A 101 32.11 -14.24 19.81
CA THR A 101 32.67 -13.42 20.90
C THR A 101 33.15 -14.26 22.09
N SER A 102 32.41 -15.30 22.49
CA SER A 102 32.78 -16.16 23.61
C SER A 102 34.08 -16.94 23.42
N LYS A 103 34.59 -17.08 22.19
CA LYS A 103 35.92 -17.71 21.94
C LYS A 103 37.08 -16.98 22.62
N PHE A 104 36.89 -15.71 22.95
CA PHE A 104 37.91 -14.84 23.52
C PHE A 104 37.64 -14.53 25.00
N LEU A 105 36.60 -15.15 25.58
CA LEU A 105 36.41 -15.16 27.03
C LEU A 105 37.35 -16.19 27.65
N THR A 106 37.80 -15.93 28.87
CA THR A 106 38.70 -16.83 29.60
C THR A 106 37.95 -18.00 30.22
N THR A 107 38.59 -19.18 30.23
CA THR A 107 38.12 -20.39 30.93
C THR A 107 38.64 -20.48 32.36
N ASN A 108 39.25 -19.42 32.90
CA ASN A 108 39.84 -19.40 34.23
C ASN A 108 38.77 -19.58 35.34
N VAL A 109 38.86 -20.70 36.06
CA VAL A 109 37.94 -21.08 37.13
C VAL A 109 38.00 -20.14 38.33
N PHE A 110 39.14 -19.47 38.56
CA PHE A 110 39.29 -18.52 39.67
C PHE A 110 38.35 -17.30 39.55
N LEU A 111 37.76 -17.06 38.37
CA LEU A 111 36.73 -16.03 38.19
C LEU A 111 35.34 -16.45 38.68
N LEU A 112 35.11 -17.74 38.95
CA LEU A 112 33.79 -18.24 39.35
C LEU A 112 33.25 -17.51 40.60
N PRO A 113 34.00 -17.31 41.70
CA PRO A 113 33.48 -16.60 42.87
C PRO A 113 33.10 -15.14 42.55
N LEU A 114 33.86 -14.46 41.70
CA LEU A 114 33.61 -13.07 41.30
C LEU A 114 32.33 -12.96 40.46
N ILE A 115 32.19 -13.84 39.46
CA ILE A 115 30.99 -13.92 38.61
C ILE A 115 29.74 -14.23 39.46
N MET A 116 29.86 -15.19 40.38
CA MET A 116 28.75 -15.61 41.24
C MET A 116 28.34 -14.52 42.24
N ASN A 117 29.31 -13.78 42.80
CA ASN A 117 29.03 -12.65 43.68
C ASN A 117 28.29 -11.51 42.94
N ASP A 118 28.74 -11.15 41.73
CA ASP A 118 28.11 -10.11 40.92
C ASP A 118 26.69 -10.55 40.45
N LEU A 119 26.50 -11.80 40.04
CA LEU A 119 25.17 -12.32 39.68
C LEU A 119 24.19 -12.33 40.86
N LYS A 120 24.63 -12.69 42.07
CA LYS A 120 23.77 -12.78 43.27
C LYS A 120 23.44 -11.42 43.87
N SER A 121 24.42 -10.52 43.94
CA SER A 121 24.25 -9.17 44.53
C SER A 121 23.30 -8.31 43.69
N LEU A 122 23.34 -8.46 42.36
CA LEU A 122 22.53 -7.69 41.41
C LEU A 122 21.20 -8.37 41.05
N GLY A 123 21.04 -9.67 41.34
CA GLY A 123 19.83 -10.45 41.08
C GLY A 123 18.66 -10.22 42.04
N LYS A 124 18.87 -9.56 43.20
CA LYS A 124 17.83 -9.34 44.24
C LYS A 124 17.12 -7.98 44.20
N SER A 125 17.58 -7.02 43.40
CA SER A 125 16.96 -5.69 43.34
C SER A 125 15.74 -5.68 42.43
N THR A 126 14.54 -5.75 43.03
CA THR A 126 13.24 -5.51 42.38
C THR A 126 12.94 -4.02 42.13
N GLU A 127 13.90 -3.12 42.39
CA GLU A 127 13.74 -1.69 42.13
C GLU A 127 14.36 -1.27 40.80
N ASN A 128 13.51 -0.80 39.88
CA ASN A 128 13.77 -0.18 38.59
C ASN A 128 14.70 1.07 38.63
N ARG A 129 15.92 0.99 39.16
CA ARG A 129 16.81 2.17 39.26
C ARG A 129 17.97 2.22 38.25
N ILE A 130 18.27 1.16 37.50
CA ILE A 130 19.26 1.20 36.41
C ILE A 130 18.73 0.43 35.18
N VAL A 131 18.30 1.16 34.14
CA VAL A 131 17.61 0.65 32.94
C VAL A 131 18.46 -0.34 32.12
N ASP A 132 19.78 -0.36 32.30
CA ASP A 132 20.74 -1.08 31.46
C ASP A 132 21.49 -2.25 32.16
N ILE A 133 21.14 -2.60 33.40
CA ILE A 133 21.89 -3.63 34.17
C ILE A 133 21.86 -5.04 33.54
N TRP A 134 20.87 -5.32 32.69
CA TRP A 134 20.76 -6.60 31.99
C TRP A 134 21.92 -6.86 31.02
N TYR A 135 22.59 -5.82 30.50
CA TYR A 135 23.80 -5.98 29.70
C TYR A 135 24.90 -6.66 30.52
N LEU A 136 25.07 -6.25 31.78
CA LEU A 136 26.03 -6.86 32.70
C LEU A 136 25.69 -8.32 32.97
N HIS A 137 24.42 -8.64 33.25
CA HIS A 137 23.97 -10.03 33.37
C HIS A 137 24.28 -10.86 32.13
N TYR A 138 24.12 -10.31 30.92
CA TYR A 138 24.46 -11.00 29.67
C TYR A 138 25.93 -11.40 29.60
N LEU A 139 26.86 -10.46 29.88
CA LEU A 139 28.30 -10.73 29.84
C LEU A 139 28.74 -11.70 30.95
N LEU A 140 28.20 -11.57 32.17
CA LEU A 140 28.49 -12.47 33.28
C LEU A 140 28.03 -13.90 32.98
N LEU A 141 26.82 -14.08 32.43
CA LEU A 141 26.33 -15.39 32.01
C LEU A 141 27.14 -15.96 30.83
N ALA A 142 27.56 -15.13 29.87
CA ALA A 142 28.46 -15.57 28.79
C ALA A 142 29.84 -16.02 29.31
N SER A 143 30.36 -15.31 30.32
CA SER A 143 31.62 -15.65 31.00
C SER A 143 31.47 -16.94 31.80
N LEU A 144 30.38 -17.10 32.55
CA LEU A 144 30.06 -18.33 33.26
C LEU A 144 29.95 -19.53 32.32
N ASN A 145 29.28 -19.38 31.17
CA ASN A 145 29.19 -20.41 30.13
C ASN A 145 30.56 -20.83 29.60
N THR A 146 31.53 -19.93 29.59
CA THR A 146 32.91 -20.22 29.18
C THR A 146 33.71 -20.89 30.30
N VAL A 147 33.59 -20.39 31.54
CA VAL A 147 34.25 -20.97 32.72
C VAL A 147 33.82 -22.40 32.97
N VAL A 148 32.52 -22.70 32.86
CA VAL A 148 31.98 -24.05 33.07
C VAL A 148 32.46 -25.05 32.00
N GLN A 149 33.01 -24.59 30.87
CA GLN A 149 33.64 -25.47 29.87
C GLN A 149 35.05 -25.94 30.28
N SER A 150 35.73 -25.26 31.22
CA SER A 150 37.08 -25.62 31.73
C SER A 150 37.15 -27.04 32.31
N PRO A 151 38.29 -27.76 32.27
CA PRO A 151 38.39 -29.16 32.72
C PRO A 151 38.20 -29.39 34.24
N PHE A 152 37.72 -28.39 34.99
CA PHE A 152 37.49 -28.44 36.43
C PHE A 152 36.21 -29.21 36.81
N ASP A 153 36.23 -29.84 37.99
CA ASP A 153 35.08 -30.53 38.57
C ASP A 153 34.20 -29.54 39.35
N PHE A 154 32.96 -29.36 38.91
CA PHE A 154 32.03 -28.39 39.49
C PHE A 154 31.08 -29.03 40.51
N LYS A 155 31.38 -30.22 41.04
CA LYS A 155 30.52 -30.92 42.01
C LYS A 155 30.13 -30.02 43.19
N ASP A 156 31.08 -29.32 43.80
CA ASP A 156 30.83 -28.55 45.03
C ASP A 156 30.08 -27.24 44.77
N ASN A 157 30.24 -26.66 43.58
CA ASN A 157 29.53 -25.45 43.17
C ASN A 157 28.24 -25.73 42.37
N TYR A 158 27.89 -27.00 42.12
CA TYR A 158 26.76 -27.38 41.25
C TYR A 158 25.45 -26.72 41.69
N ALA A 159 25.03 -26.93 42.93
CA ALA A 159 23.76 -26.40 43.45
C ALA A 159 23.75 -24.86 43.42
N GLU A 160 24.88 -24.25 43.76
CA GLU A 160 25.05 -22.80 43.82
C GLU A 160 24.91 -22.15 42.43
N ILE A 161 25.55 -22.74 41.40
CA ILE A 161 25.48 -22.25 40.03
C ILE A 161 24.06 -22.44 39.47
N ILE A 162 23.43 -23.60 39.71
CA ILE A 162 22.06 -23.86 39.27
C ILE A 162 21.07 -22.88 39.90
N GLU A 163 21.18 -22.58 41.19
CA GLU A 163 20.35 -21.58 41.87
C GLU A 163 20.52 -20.19 41.26
N ALA A 164 21.76 -19.76 41.02
CA ALA A 164 22.05 -18.44 40.45
C ALA A 164 21.55 -18.27 39.01
N ILE A 165 21.64 -19.29 38.16
CA ILE A 165 21.10 -19.19 36.79
C ILE A 165 19.56 -19.28 36.78
N ASN A 166 18.94 -19.96 37.75
CA ASN A 166 17.50 -20.09 37.85
C ASN A 166 16.77 -18.77 38.14
N SER A 167 17.43 -17.77 38.75
CA SER A 167 16.84 -16.43 38.93
C SER A 167 16.60 -15.71 37.61
N PHE A 168 17.28 -16.12 36.52
CA PHE A 168 17.19 -15.50 35.20
C PHE A 168 16.30 -16.27 34.20
N LYS A 169 15.72 -17.41 34.61
CA LYS A 169 14.96 -18.32 33.72
C LYS A 169 13.83 -17.61 32.94
N ASN A 170 13.17 -16.63 33.56
CA ASN A 170 12.04 -15.93 32.93
C ASN A 170 12.47 -14.92 31.83
N ASN A 171 13.76 -14.67 31.64
CA ASN A 171 14.26 -13.70 30.66
C ASN A 171 14.64 -14.36 29.33
N GLN A 172 13.85 -14.09 28.28
CA GLN A 172 14.03 -14.68 26.95
C GLN A 172 15.41 -14.44 26.33
N LEU A 173 16.07 -13.32 26.64
CA LEU A 173 17.41 -13.01 26.12
C LEU A 173 18.48 -14.01 26.63
N PHE A 174 18.29 -14.56 27.81
CA PHE A 174 19.28 -15.40 28.49
C PHE A 174 19.04 -16.90 28.31
N ILE A 175 17.82 -17.32 27.97
CA ILE A 175 17.42 -18.74 27.88
C ILE A 175 18.47 -19.60 27.17
N THR A 176 18.98 -19.15 26.02
CA THR A 176 19.97 -19.92 25.25
C THR A 176 21.27 -20.16 26.03
N ILE A 177 21.79 -19.14 26.71
CA ILE A 177 23.03 -19.22 27.51
C ILE A 177 22.80 -20.08 28.75
N LEU A 178 21.67 -19.88 29.44
CA LEU A 178 21.29 -20.66 30.62
C LEU A 178 21.20 -22.16 30.30
N CYS A 179 20.57 -22.51 29.17
CA CYS A 179 20.47 -23.90 28.71
C CYS A 179 21.82 -24.51 28.35
N GLN A 180 22.76 -23.73 27.80
CA GLN A 180 24.13 -24.18 27.51
C GLN A 180 24.92 -24.47 28.81
N ILE A 181 24.80 -23.58 29.80
CA ILE A 181 25.41 -23.76 31.13
C ILE A 181 24.85 -25.02 31.80
N ARG A 182 23.52 -25.17 31.86
CA ARG A 182 22.84 -26.36 32.42
C ARG A 182 23.34 -27.63 31.75
N ALA A 183 23.35 -27.68 30.42
CA ALA A 183 23.80 -28.85 29.66
C ALA A 183 25.27 -29.22 29.95
N GLN A 184 26.15 -28.22 30.07
CA GLN A 184 27.57 -28.44 30.39
C GLN A 184 27.76 -28.95 31.83
N LEU A 185 26.99 -28.43 32.80
CA LEU A 185 27.01 -28.91 34.17
C LEU A 185 26.49 -30.34 34.30
N TYR A 186 25.39 -30.67 33.61
CA TYR A 186 24.82 -32.02 33.56
C TYR A 186 25.82 -33.02 32.98
N PHE A 187 26.52 -32.63 31.90
CA PHE A 187 27.53 -33.48 31.27
C PHE A 187 28.72 -33.77 32.20
N LYS A 188 29.14 -32.80 33.01
CA LYS A 188 30.29 -32.93 33.90
C LYS A 188 29.98 -33.58 35.24
N ASN A 189 28.79 -33.37 35.79
CA ASN A 189 28.43 -33.79 37.13
C ASN A 189 27.35 -34.87 37.12
N LYS A 190 27.54 -35.90 36.28
CA LYS A 190 26.54 -36.93 35.95
C LYS A 190 25.76 -37.46 37.15
N GLU A 191 26.44 -37.77 38.26
CA GLU A 191 25.80 -38.29 39.48
C GLU A 191 24.91 -37.25 40.19
N LYS A 192 25.40 -36.01 40.39
CA LYS A 192 24.62 -34.95 41.05
C LYS A 192 23.47 -34.47 40.18
N SER A 193 23.64 -34.49 38.86
CA SER A 193 22.60 -34.11 37.90
C SER A 193 21.64 -35.24 37.54
N LYS A 194 21.78 -36.45 38.11
CA LYS A 194 20.97 -37.62 37.73
C LYS A 194 19.47 -37.34 37.77
N HIS A 195 18.98 -36.82 38.90
CA HIS A 195 17.58 -36.46 39.08
C HIS A 195 17.12 -35.35 38.11
N ASP A 196 17.97 -34.34 37.88
CA ASP A 196 17.65 -33.23 36.98
C ASP A 196 17.58 -33.68 35.51
N ILE A 197 18.50 -34.56 35.10
CA ILE A 197 18.51 -35.20 33.79
C ILE A 197 17.26 -36.06 33.63
N GLU A 198 16.99 -36.99 34.56
CA GLU A 198 15.82 -37.87 34.54
C GLU A 198 14.51 -37.09 34.44
N LYS A 199 14.38 -35.97 35.17
CA LYS A 199 13.23 -35.07 35.09
C LYS A 199 13.09 -34.46 33.70
N VAL A 200 14.16 -33.88 33.15
CA VAL A 200 14.18 -33.23 31.83
C VAL A 200 13.94 -34.22 30.69
N THR A 201 14.32 -35.49 30.85
CA THR A 201 14.20 -36.50 29.79
C THR A 201 12.93 -37.32 29.86
N SER A 202 12.32 -37.48 31.05
CA SER A 202 11.08 -38.25 31.21
C SER A 202 9.84 -37.43 30.92
N ASN A 203 9.86 -36.12 31.19
CA ASN A 203 8.74 -35.22 30.89
C ASN A 203 9.19 -33.73 30.74
N PRO A 204 9.81 -33.34 29.61
CA PRO A 204 10.14 -31.94 29.32
C PRO A 204 8.88 -31.11 29.04
N GLU A 205 8.38 -30.47 30.10
CA GLU A 205 7.22 -29.59 30.10
C GLU A 205 7.52 -28.23 29.43
N GLN A 206 8.77 -27.74 29.50
CA GLN A 206 9.14 -26.40 29.04
C GLN A 206 10.08 -26.44 27.82
N ASN A 207 10.05 -25.39 26.98
CA ASN A 207 10.96 -25.27 25.83
C ASN A 207 12.44 -25.15 26.25
N GLU A 208 12.71 -24.61 27.43
CA GLU A 208 14.06 -24.56 28.01
C GLU A 208 14.64 -25.95 28.27
N ASP A 209 13.81 -26.88 28.74
CA ASP A 209 14.21 -28.25 29.02
C ASP A 209 14.63 -28.95 27.72
N LEU A 210 13.84 -28.79 26.65
CA LEU A 210 14.17 -29.31 25.32
C LEU A 210 15.44 -28.66 24.73
N LEU A 211 15.65 -27.36 24.93
CA LEU A 211 16.86 -26.68 24.49
C LEU A 211 18.10 -27.17 25.27
N THR A 212 17.96 -27.35 26.58
CA THR A 212 18.99 -27.93 27.45
C THR A 212 19.34 -29.34 26.98
N LEU A 213 18.34 -30.18 26.74
CA LEU A 213 18.51 -31.52 26.17
C LEU A 213 19.23 -31.46 24.82
N ASN A 214 18.89 -30.52 23.95
CA ASN A 214 19.52 -30.36 22.64
C ASN A 214 21.03 -30.05 22.74
N TYR A 215 21.44 -29.23 23.71
CA TYR A 215 22.85 -28.97 23.96
C TYR A 215 23.54 -30.15 24.65
N TYR A 216 22.86 -30.81 25.57
CA TYR A 216 23.37 -31.98 26.28
C TYR A 216 23.66 -33.15 25.32
N LEU A 217 22.70 -33.52 24.45
CA LEU A 217 22.89 -34.56 23.43
C LEU A 217 24.01 -34.20 22.45
N LYS A 218 24.19 -32.91 22.14
CA LYS A 218 25.31 -32.46 21.30
C LYS A 218 26.66 -32.73 21.97
N LEU A 219 26.78 -32.45 23.27
CA LEU A 219 27.99 -32.73 24.04
C LEU A 219 28.27 -34.23 24.08
N LEU A 220 27.23 -35.06 24.26
CA LEU A 220 27.37 -36.51 24.21
C LEU A 220 27.92 -36.98 22.86
N ILE A 221 27.33 -36.57 21.73
CA ILE A 221 27.80 -36.98 20.39
C ILE A 221 29.24 -36.53 20.12
N VAL A 222 29.60 -35.30 20.49
CA VAL A 222 30.96 -34.78 20.27
C VAL A 222 32.00 -35.60 21.05
N ASN A 223 31.68 -36.00 22.28
CA ASN A 223 32.59 -36.77 23.13
C ASN A 223 32.45 -38.30 22.95
N ALA A 224 31.38 -38.79 22.31
CA ALA A 224 31.20 -40.21 22.01
C ALA A 224 32.28 -40.77 21.08
N LYS A 225 32.95 -39.91 20.29
CA LYS A 225 34.12 -40.32 19.48
C LYS A 225 35.38 -40.59 20.31
N SER A 226 35.37 -40.24 21.61
CA SER A 226 36.51 -40.34 22.53
C SER A 226 36.21 -41.13 23.82
N ILE A 227 34.95 -41.49 24.06
CA ILE A 227 34.48 -42.26 25.21
C ILE A 227 34.21 -43.69 24.72
N ASP A 228 34.51 -44.70 25.54
CA ASP A 228 34.23 -46.09 25.23
C ASP A 228 32.70 -46.32 25.09
N ILE A 229 32.27 -47.06 24.06
CA ILE A 229 30.85 -47.29 23.77
C ILE A 229 30.18 -47.98 24.96
N GLU A 230 30.89 -48.88 25.63
CA GLU A 230 30.41 -49.57 26.83
C GLU A 230 30.15 -48.62 28.02
N GLU A 231 30.93 -47.55 28.16
CA GLU A 231 30.77 -46.55 29.24
C GLU A 231 29.57 -45.62 28.98
N LEU A 232 29.31 -45.32 27.71
CA LEU A 232 28.10 -44.63 27.26
C LEU A 232 26.86 -45.51 27.41
N GLU A 233 26.96 -46.79 27.03
CA GLU A 233 25.89 -47.77 27.14
C GLU A 233 25.51 -48.01 28.60
N GLN A 234 26.47 -48.20 29.50
CA GLN A 234 26.23 -48.29 30.94
C GLN A 234 25.54 -47.03 31.49
N PHE A 235 25.94 -45.85 31.05
CA PHE A 235 25.32 -44.58 31.47
C PHE A 235 23.84 -44.48 31.04
N PHE A 236 23.52 -44.87 29.80
CA PHE A 236 22.12 -44.91 29.37
C PHE A 236 21.35 -46.04 30.07
N LEU A 237 21.91 -47.23 30.24
CA LEU A 237 21.28 -48.35 30.96
C LEU A 237 20.94 -48.03 32.43
N THR A 238 21.74 -47.20 33.11
CA THR A 238 21.55 -46.86 34.54
C THR A 238 20.76 -45.58 34.83
N VAL A 239 20.57 -44.71 33.83
CA VAL A 239 19.93 -43.40 34.00
C VAL A 239 18.71 -43.22 33.08
N LEU A 240 18.68 -43.79 31.86
CA LEU A 240 17.69 -43.49 30.81
C LEU A 240 17.65 -44.52 29.67
N SER A 241 16.49 -45.17 29.44
CA SER A 241 16.31 -45.93 28.20
C SER A 241 16.17 -44.98 27.00
N MET A 242 17.14 -45.02 26.09
CA MET A 242 17.17 -44.24 24.83
C MET A 242 15.90 -44.40 23.99
N GLU A 243 15.32 -45.60 24.01
CA GLU A 243 14.05 -45.90 23.36
C GLU A 243 12.90 -45.06 23.95
N LYS A 244 12.74 -45.01 25.27
CA LYS A 244 11.69 -44.18 25.92
C LYS A 244 11.88 -42.70 25.65
N LEU A 245 13.13 -42.20 25.65
CA LEU A 245 13.39 -40.80 25.33
C LEU A 245 13.02 -40.49 23.87
N THR A 246 13.36 -41.39 22.94
CA THR A 246 13.02 -41.23 21.52
C THR A 246 11.50 -41.26 21.33
N CYS A 247 10.81 -42.26 21.87
CA CYS A 247 9.36 -42.37 21.85
C CYS A 247 8.68 -41.15 22.48
N PHE A 248 9.18 -40.67 23.63
CA PHE A 248 8.66 -39.46 24.27
C PHE A 248 8.78 -38.25 23.35
N ILE A 249 9.95 -38.01 22.76
CA ILE A 249 10.21 -36.84 21.90
C ILE A 249 9.32 -36.90 20.65
N LEU A 250 9.18 -38.07 20.02
CA LEU A 250 8.29 -38.27 18.88
C LEU A 250 6.82 -38.01 19.26
N ASN A 251 6.34 -38.56 20.38
CA ASN A 251 4.97 -38.34 20.86
C ASN A 251 4.69 -36.88 21.26
N SER A 252 5.70 -36.22 21.83
CA SER A 252 5.61 -34.80 22.22
C SER A 252 5.48 -33.86 21.01
N ALA A 253 5.91 -34.31 19.84
CA ALA A 253 5.77 -33.58 18.59
C ALA A 253 4.35 -33.69 18.01
N SER A 254 3.66 -34.79 18.29
CA SER A 254 2.30 -35.10 17.80
C SER A 254 1.20 -34.31 18.52
N ALA A 255 1.42 -33.88 19.77
CA ALA A 255 0.39 -33.30 20.64
C ALA A 255 0.21 -31.76 20.51
N SER A 256 1.03 -31.06 19.73
CA SER A 256 1.09 -29.59 19.74
C SER A 256 0.31 -28.91 18.61
N ALA A 257 -1.01 -28.74 18.78
CA ALA A 257 -1.90 -28.04 17.83
C ALA A 257 -2.19 -26.55 18.16
N SER A 258 -1.58 -25.95 19.19
CA SER A 258 -1.78 -24.54 19.57
C SER A 258 -0.58 -23.64 19.23
N SER A 259 -0.79 -22.33 19.11
CA SER A 259 0.14 -21.32 18.54
C SER A 259 1.54 -21.19 19.19
N SER A 260 1.78 -21.79 20.37
CA SER A 260 3.13 -21.95 20.96
C SER A 260 3.95 -23.09 20.34
N SER A 261 3.39 -23.83 19.38
CA SER A 261 3.92 -25.04 18.75
C SER A 261 5.12 -24.83 17.84
N SER A 262 5.24 -23.69 17.13
CA SER A 262 6.29 -23.52 16.11
C SER A 262 7.70 -23.54 16.71
N ASN A 263 7.93 -22.82 17.82
CA ASN A 263 9.23 -22.82 18.49
C ASN A 263 9.60 -24.20 19.07
N ARG A 264 8.62 -24.91 19.64
CA ARG A 264 8.82 -26.27 20.15
C ARG A 264 9.19 -27.22 19.01
N MET A 265 8.44 -27.20 17.92
CA MET A 265 8.69 -27.98 16.70
C MET A 265 10.09 -27.70 16.11
N ASN A 266 10.53 -26.43 16.13
CA ASN A 266 11.86 -26.05 15.67
C ASN A 266 12.98 -26.63 16.55
N ILE A 267 12.76 -26.77 17.87
CA ILE A 267 13.70 -27.42 18.79
C ILE A 267 13.70 -28.94 18.59
N LEU A 268 12.53 -29.55 18.43
CA LEU A 268 12.38 -31.00 18.18
C LEU A 268 13.12 -31.42 16.91
N ASN A 269 12.98 -30.67 15.82
CA ASN A 269 13.73 -30.92 14.59
C ASN A 269 15.26 -30.78 14.75
N LYS A 270 15.74 -30.02 15.74
CA LYS A 270 17.18 -29.98 16.08
C LYS A 270 17.60 -31.18 16.94
N LEU A 271 16.70 -31.76 17.73
CA LEU A 271 16.93 -32.91 18.59
C LEU A 271 16.97 -34.23 17.81
N LEU A 272 16.01 -34.46 16.91
CA LEU A 272 15.83 -35.74 16.23
C LEU A 272 17.07 -36.22 15.47
N PRO A 273 17.84 -35.39 14.72
CA PRO A 273 19.07 -35.85 14.09
C PRO A 273 20.14 -36.31 15.09
N LYS A 274 20.16 -35.76 16.30
CA LYS A 274 21.09 -36.20 17.35
C LYS A 274 20.67 -37.54 17.93
N LEU A 275 19.38 -37.70 18.19
CA LEU A 275 18.82 -38.98 18.65
C LEU A 275 19.00 -40.06 17.58
N PHE A 276 18.90 -39.71 16.30
CA PHE A 276 19.14 -40.63 15.21
C PHE A 276 20.59 -41.15 15.22
N ILE A 277 21.58 -40.27 15.36
CA ILE A 277 23.00 -40.68 15.48
C ILE A 277 23.22 -41.60 16.68
N LEU A 278 22.71 -41.21 17.86
CA LEU A 278 22.90 -41.98 19.09
C LEU A 278 22.22 -43.35 19.02
N ASN A 279 20.97 -43.42 18.55
CA ASN A 279 20.28 -44.71 18.36
C ASN A 279 20.99 -45.58 17.32
N GLY A 280 21.64 -44.99 16.32
CA GLY A 280 22.48 -45.72 15.37
C GLY A 280 23.73 -46.32 16.01
N TYR A 281 24.38 -45.62 16.96
CA TYR A 281 25.50 -46.20 17.73
C TYR A 281 25.07 -47.35 18.64
N PHE A 282 23.83 -47.35 19.12
CA PHE A 282 23.26 -48.43 19.92
C PHE A 282 22.49 -49.48 19.09
N GLU A 283 22.57 -49.42 17.76
CA GLU A 283 21.89 -50.36 16.84
C GLU A 283 20.37 -50.47 17.06
N ASN A 284 19.71 -49.41 17.56
CA ASN A 284 18.27 -49.36 17.79
C ASN A 284 17.50 -49.05 16.49
N TRP A 285 17.45 -50.01 15.56
CA TRP A 285 16.85 -49.83 14.23
C TRP A 285 15.37 -49.40 14.25
N ASP A 286 14.57 -49.95 15.16
CA ASP A 286 13.17 -49.57 15.32
C ASP A 286 13.01 -48.07 15.62
N ALA A 287 13.91 -47.50 16.43
CA ALA A 287 13.90 -46.08 16.75
C ALA A 287 14.31 -45.21 15.54
N LEU A 288 15.24 -45.69 14.71
CA LEU A 288 15.64 -45.01 13.47
C LEU A 288 14.47 -44.94 12.47
N GLU A 289 13.77 -46.06 12.27
CA GLU A 289 12.60 -46.12 11.38
C GLU A 289 11.47 -45.22 11.88
N GLN A 290 11.21 -45.20 13.19
CA GLN A 290 10.22 -44.31 13.79
C GLN A 290 10.56 -42.83 13.56
N ILE A 291 11.85 -42.44 13.65
CA ILE A 291 12.28 -41.06 13.37
C ILE A 291 12.10 -40.72 11.88
N ILE A 292 12.44 -41.63 10.96
CA ILE A 292 12.24 -41.42 9.51
C ILE A 292 10.75 -41.27 9.21
N SER A 293 9.92 -42.18 9.72
CA SER A 293 8.46 -42.16 9.56
C SER A 293 7.83 -40.89 10.13
N TRP A 294 8.37 -40.39 11.24
CA TRP A 294 7.96 -39.12 11.80
C TRP A 294 8.25 -37.97 10.84
N TYR A 295 9.44 -37.90 10.24
CA TYR A 295 9.74 -36.85 9.26
C TYR A 295 8.79 -36.91 8.04
N LEU A 296 8.62 -38.10 7.45
CA LEU A 296 7.75 -38.29 6.28
C LEU A 296 6.30 -37.86 6.55
N SER A 297 5.78 -38.15 7.74
CA SER A 297 4.42 -37.73 8.15
C SER A 297 4.28 -36.23 8.45
N HIS A 298 5.37 -35.48 8.54
CA HIS A 298 5.37 -34.04 8.88
C HIS A 298 5.75 -33.12 7.73
N PHE A 299 5.92 -33.64 6.50
CA PHE A 299 6.26 -32.81 5.34
C PHE A 299 5.18 -31.79 4.96
N SER A 300 3.92 -32.02 5.33
CA SER A 300 2.79 -31.11 5.14
C SER A 300 2.70 -29.99 6.20
N ASN A 301 3.81 -29.63 6.85
CA ASN A 301 3.79 -28.58 7.87
C ASN A 301 3.47 -27.20 7.27
N GLN A 302 2.49 -26.50 7.85
CA GLN A 302 2.01 -25.21 7.35
C GLN A 302 3.06 -24.08 7.45
N SER A 303 4.01 -24.17 8.39
CA SER A 303 5.04 -23.16 8.60
C SER A 303 6.19 -23.32 7.61
N THR A 304 6.42 -22.30 6.78
CA THR A 304 7.53 -22.28 5.81
C THR A 304 8.89 -22.38 6.49
N ASP A 305 9.12 -21.64 7.58
CA ASP A 305 10.38 -21.68 8.34
C ASP A 305 10.63 -23.08 8.92
N THR A 306 9.56 -23.71 9.43
CA THR A 306 9.65 -25.08 9.96
C THR A 306 9.99 -26.07 8.84
N ARG A 307 9.45 -25.91 7.63
CA ARG A 307 9.78 -26.76 6.47
C ARG A 307 11.24 -26.67 6.05
N PHE A 308 11.85 -25.48 6.07
CA PHE A 308 13.30 -25.34 5.87
C PHE A 308 14.09 -26.12 6.93
N ILE A 309 13.69 -26.02 8.19
CA ILE A 309 14.33 -26.75 9.29
C ILE A 309 14.13 -28.26 9.13
N ILE A 310 12.94 -28.72 8.74
CA ILE A 310 12.63 -30.13 8.45
C ILE A 310 13.53 -30.63 7.33
N ALA A 311 13.57 -29.96 6.17
CA ALA A 311 14.38 -30.37 5.02
C ALA A 311 15.86 -30.46 5.37
N HIS A 312 16.39 -29.45 6.09
CA HIS A 312 17.77 -29.44 6.53
C HIS A 312 18.09 -30.55 7.55
N SER A 313 17.16 -30.85 8.45
CA SER A 313 17.34 -31.89 9.47
C SER A 313 17.22 -33.28 8.86
N PHE A 314 16.28 -33.49 7.94
CA PHE A 314 16.13 -34.73 7.18
C PHE A 314 17.36 -35.01 6.30
N LYS A 315 17.93 -33.99 5.67
CA LYS A 315 19.22 -34.10 4.97
C LYS A 315 20.36 -34.57 5.90
N LYS A 316 20.35 -34.18 7.19
CA LYS A 316 21.32 -34.72 8.16
C LYS A 316 21.09 -36.19 8.43
N ILE A 317 19.84 -36.63 8.55
CA ILE A 317 19.48 -38.05 8.68
C ILE A 317 20.05 -38.84 7.50
N LEU A 318 19.79 -38.40 6.26
CA LEU A 318 20.32 -39.03 5.04
C LEU A 318 21.86 -39.07 5.04
N ASN A 319 22.52 -37.97 5.44
CA ASN A 319 23.98 -37.93 5.53
C ASN A 319 24.54 -38.85 6.64
N THR A 320 23.84 -38.99 7.76
CA THR A 320 24.23 -39.90 8.85
C THR A 320 24.12 -41.35 8.40
N LEU A 321 23.03 -41.73 7.73
CA LEU A 321 22.89 -43.06 7.11
C LEU A 321 24.06 -43.35 6.17
N CYS A 322 24.36 -42.44 5.23
CA CYS A 322 25.43 -42.64 4.26
C CYS A 322 26.84 -42.67 4.89
N ASN A 323 27.17 -41.70 5.76
CA ASN A 323 28.55 -41.44 6.15
C ASN A 323 28.94 -42.03 7.52
N GLU A 324 28.00 -42.08 8.47
CA GLU A 324 28.28 -42.52 9.84
C GLU A 324 27.86 -43.99 10.05
N LEU A 325 26.67 -44.37 9.58
CA LEU A 325 26.15 -45.73 9.72
C LEU A 325 26.49 -46.65 8.54
N LYS A 326 26.95 -46.10 7.41
CA LYS A 326 27.30 -46.82 6.16
C LYS A 326 26.12 -47.55 5.47
N GLU A 327 24.88 -47.17 5.80
CA GLU A 327 23.65 -47.66 5.19
C GLU A 327 23.27 -46.85 3.93
N VAL A 328 24.13 -46.95 2.90
CA VAL A 328 23.99 -46.15 1.68
C VAL A 328 22.74 -46.53 0.88
N GLU A 329 22.43 -47.84 0.77
CA GLU A 329 21.29 -48.34 -0.01
C GLU A 329 19.97 -47.83 0.55
N MET A 330 19.80 -47.88 1.88
CA MET A 330 18.61 -47.35 2.56
C MET A 330 18.43 -45.85 2.32
N ALA A 331 19.51 -45.07 2.43
CA ALA A 331 19.45 -43.63 2.19
C ALA A 331 19.11 -43.30 0.73
N GLN A 332 19.61 -44.09 -0.23
CA GLN A 332 19.30 -43.93 -1.64
C GLN A 332 17.84 -44.29 -1.94
N ASP A 333 17.32 -45.38 -1.37
CA ASP A 333 15.95 -45.83 -1.57
C ASP A 333 14.93 -44.76 -1.11
N ILE A 334 15.11 -44.22 0.10
CA ILE A 334 14.29 -43.12 0.63
C ILE A 334 14.34 -41.89 -0.30
N LEU A 335 15.55 -41.48 -0.71
CA LEU A 335 15.71 -40.30 -1.54
C LEU A 335 15.10 -40.48 -2.94
N ILE A 336 15.16 -41.68 -3.50
CA ILE A 336 14.63 -41.98 -4.82
C ILE A 336 13.11 -42.14 -4.77
N ASN A 337 12.60 -43.05 -3.94
CA ASN A 337 11.19 -43.46 -3.96
C ASN A 337 10.31 -42.44 -3.22
N ASP A 338 10.67 -42.09 -1.98
CA ASP A 338 9.83 -41.24 -1.13
C ASP A 338 9.92 -39.75 -1.49
N ILE A 339 11.05 -39.32 -2.07
CA ILE A 339 11.27 -37.91 -2.42
C ILE A 339 11.18 -37.66 -3.93
N ILE A 340 12.11 -38.16 -4.74
CA ILE A 340 12.24 -37.77 -6.16
C ILE A 340 11.04 -38.27 -6.99
N LEU A 341 10.76 -39.58 -6.96
CA LEU A 341 9.70 -40.19 -7.76
C LEU A 341 8.31 -39.76 -7.27
N THR A 342 8.13 -39.64 -5.96
CA THR A 342 6.90 -39.09 -5.37
C THR A 342 6.65 -37.65 -5.83
N THR A 343 7.67 -36.78 -5.81
CA THR A 343 7.56 -35.40 -6.31
C THR A 343 7.21 -35.34 -7.80
N ALA A 344 7.88 -36.16 -8.62
CA ALA A 344 7.60 -36.25 -10.05
C ALA A 344 6.17 -36.74 -10.33
N SER A 345 5.67 -37.69 -9.53
CA SER A 345 4.30 -38.21 -9.61
C SER A 345 3.27 -37.13 -9.27
N LEU A 346 3.45 -36.39 -8.17
CA LEU A 346 2.56 -35.28 -7.80
C LEU A 346 2.46 -34.23 -8.91
N LEU A 347 3.58 -33.86 -9.52
CA LEU A 347 3.59 -32.89 -10.62
C LEU A 347 3.07 -33.48 -11.95
N LYS A 348 2.84 -34.79 -12.08
CA LYS A 348 2.17 -35.40 -13.24
C LYS A 348 0.64 -35.26 -13.20
N GLU A 349 0.05 -34.90 -12.05
CA GLU A 349 -1.39 -34.69 -11.95
C GLU A 349 -1.88 -33.55 -12.85
N LYS A 350 -3.08 -33.72 -13.44
CA LYS A 350 -3.69 -32.75 -14.35
C LYS A 350 -4.28 -31.52 -13.65
N SER A 351 -4.61 -31.63 -12.36
CA SER A 351 -5.24 -30.57 -11.57
C SER A 351 -4.44 -30.28 -10.30
N TRP A 352 -3.55 -29.29 -10.37
CA TRP A 352 -2.71 -28.89 -9.24
C TRP A 352 -3.47 -28.28 -8.06
N ASP A 353 -4.77 -27.98 -8.22
CA ASP A 353 -5.63 -27.49 -7.15
C ASP A 353 -5.81 -28.46 -5.99
N MET A 354 -5.59 -29.76 -6.21
CA MET A 354 -5.70 -30.81 -5.19
C MET A 354 -4.37 -31.17 -4.53
N ILE A 355 -3.25 -30.67 -5.05
CA ILE A 355 -1.93 -30.98 -4.51
C ILE A 355 -1.76 -30.29 -3.16
N ASP A 356 -1.28 -31.03 -2.17
CA ASP A 356 -0.77 -30.46 -0.93
C ASP A 356 0.49 -29.65 -1.24
N ILE A 357 0.30 -28.34 -1.35
CA ILE A 357 1.36 -27.39 -1.63
C ILE A 357 2.45 -27.41 -0.56
N ASP A 358 2.10 -27.77 0.67
CA ASP A 358 3.05 -27.77 1.76
C ASP A 358 3.98 -28.98 1.72
N PHE A 359 3.40 -30.14 1.43
CA PHE A 359 4.13 -31.37 1.14
C PHE A 359 5.07 -31.22 -0.05
N LEU A 360 4.56 -30.69 -1.17
CA LEU A 360 5.35 -30.49 -2.40
C LEU A 360 6.55 -29.57 -2.14
N HIS A 361 6.34 -28.47 -1.43
CA HIS A 361 7.41 -27.53 -1.08
C HIS A 361 8.52 -28.21 -0.26
N THR A 362 8.17 -28.97 0.78
CA THR A 362 9.16 -29.67 1.62
C THR A 362 9.99 -30.66 0.82
N ASN A 363 9.36 -31.42 -0.07
CA ASN A 363 10.07 -32.35 -0.95
C ASN A 363 11.07 -31.62 -1.86
N LEU A 364 10.67 -30.50 -2.48
CA LEU A 364 11.57 -29.69 -3.32
C LEU A 364 12.77 -29.16 -2.51
N LEU A 365 12.56 -28.73 -1.26
CA LEU A 365 13.65 -28.30 -0.38
C LEU A 365 14.61 -29.45 -0.04
N ILE A 366 14.10 -30.67 0.20
CA ILE A 366 14.93 -31.85 0.44
C ILE A 366 15.76 -32.19 -0.80
N ILE A 367 15.17 -32.13 -2.00
CA ILE A 367 15.88 -32.30 -3.27
C ILE A 367 16.99 -31.25 -3.39
N ALA A 368 16.71 -29.98 -3.10
CA ALA A 368 17.70 -28.91 -3.18
C ALA A 368 18.88 -29.12 -2.21
N GLU A 369 18.57 -29.43 -0.94
CA GLU A 369 19.57 -29.69 0.10
C GLU A 369 20.44 -30.91 -0.21
N SER A 370 19.86 -31.91 -0.88
CA SER A 370 20.50 -33.19 -1.21
C SER A 370 21.10 -33.23 -2.61
N ILE A 371 20.93 -32.17 -3.43
CA ILE A 371 21.27 -32.20 -4.86
C ILE A 371 22.75 -32.48 -5.12
N LYS A 372 23.63 -32.05 -4.21
CA LYS A 372 25.07 -32.35 -4.30
C LYS A 372 25.33 -33.86 -4.18
N TYR A 373 24.60 -34.55 -3.31
CA TYR A 373 24.70 -36.01 -3.18
C TYR A 373 24.06 -36.69 -4.40
N ILE A 374 22.86 -36.27 -4.79
CA ILE A 374 22.16 -36.78 -5.99
C ILE A 374 23.08 -36.69 -7.21
N ALA A 375 23.71 -35.54 -7.44
CA ALA A 375 24.50 -35.29 -8.64
C ALA A 375 25.88 -35.99 -8.66
N ASN A 376 26.37 -36.48 -7.52
CA ASN A 376 27.66 -37.15 -7.42
C ASN A 376 27.53 -38.67 -7.24
N SER A 377 26.48 -39.12 -6.56
CA SER A 377 26.36 -40.49 -6.05
C SER A 377 25.20 -41.28 -6.68
N LEU A 378 24.20 -40.62 -7.27
CA LEU A 378 23.10 -41.30 -7.95
C LEU A 378 23.31 -41.33 -9.47
N THR A 379 22.63 -42.26 -10.14
CA THR A 379 22.63 -42.38 -11.60
C THR A 379 22.10 -41.11 -12.28
N SER A 380 22.65 -40.78 -13.45
CA SER A 380 22.24 -39.61 -14.25
C SER A 380 20.76 -39.61 -14.65
N THR A 381 20.10 -40.77 -14.58
CA THR A 381 18.65 -40.92 -14.81
C THR A 381 17.82 -40.06 -13.87
N TYR A 382 18.17 -39.98 -12.58
CA TYR A 382 17.41 -39.19 -11.61
C TYR A 382 17.63 -37.69 -11.76
N LEU A 383 18.83 -37.27 -12.19
CA LEU A 383 19.07 -35.88 -12.59
C LEU A 383 18.20 -35.49 -13.81
N LEU A 384 18.03 -36.41 -14.77
CA LEU A 384 17.14 -36.20 -15.91
C LEU A 384 15.66 -36.15 -15.48
N THR A 385 15.24 -36.98 -14.54
CA THR A 385 13.89 -36.89 -13.95
C THR A 385 13.67 -35.52 -13.29
N ILE A 386 14.63 -35.04 -12.50
CA ILE A 386 14.55 -33.72 -11.86
C ILE A 386 14.48 -32.62 -12.94
N SER A 387 15.36 -32.67 -13.95
CA SER A 387 15.44 -31.61 -14.97
C SER A 387 14.26 -31.59 -15.94
N ASN A 388 13.64 -32.73 -16.23
CA ASN A 388 12.63 -32.84 -17.29
C ASN A 388 11.21 -32.97 -16.74
N GLU A 389 11.03 -33.55 -15.55
CA GLU A 389 9.70 -33.81 -14.98
C GLU A 389 9.37 -32.89 -13.80
N ILE A 390 10.36 -32.47 -13.00
CA ILE A 390 10.14 -31.67 -11.79
C ILE A 390 10.32 -30.17 -12.07
N ILE A 391 11.50 -29.75 -12.54
CA ILE A 391 11.85 -28.33 -12.70
C ILE A 391 10.86 -27.56 -13.61
N PRO A 392 10.53 -28.02 -14.83
CA PRO A 392 9.67 -27.26 -15.73
C PRO A 392 8.24 -27.06 -15.19
N LYS A 393 7.73 -28.06 -14.47
CA LYS A 393 6.38 -28.03 -13.90
C LYS A 393 6.29 -27.22 -12.61
N SER A 394 7.30 -27.34 -11.75
CA SER A 394 7.34 -26.61 -10.48
C SER A 394 7.62 -25.11 -10.68
N LEU A 395 8.42 -24.71 -11.68
CA LEU A 395 8.62 -23.29 -12.04
C LEU A 395 7.37 -22.64 -12.66
N THR A 396 6.48 -23.45 -13.23
CA THR A 396 5.20 -22.97 -13.79
C THR A 396 4.03 -23.19 -12.83
N PHE A 397 4.28 -23.72 -11.62
CA PHE A 397 3.26 -24.10 -10.65
C PHE A 397 2.40 -22.91 -10.23
N GLN A 398 1.07 -23.09 -10.34
CA GLN A 398 0.08 -22.15 -9.85
C GLN A 398 -1.12 -22.92 -9.28
N GLN A 399 -1.64 -22.43 -8.15
CA GLN A 399 -2.85 -22.94 -7.52
C GLN A 399 -3.80 -21.78 -7.23
N LEU A 400 -5.06 -21.90 -7.60
CA LEU A 400 -6.05 -20.85 -7.36
C LEU A 400 -6.79 -21.11 -6.04
N GLN A 401 -6.40 -20.41 -4.97
CA GLN A 401 -7.11 -20.48 -3.68
C GLN A 401 -7.95 -19.22 -3.47
N LEU A 402 -9.28 -19.38 -3.44
CA LEU A 402 -10.28 -18.32 -3.30
C LEU A 402 -10.12 -17.21 -4.37
N LYS A 403 -9.29 -16.20 -4.10
CA LYS A 403 -9.01 -15.04 -4.96
C LYS A 403 -7.51 -14.80 -5.20
N SER A 404 -6.63 -15.62 -4.64
CA SER A 404 -5.17 -15.46 -4.73
C SER A 404 -4.54 -16.64 -5.46
N ILE A 405 -3.53 -16.33 -6.30
CA ILE A 405 -2.70 -17.34 -6.94
C ILE A 405 -1.56 -17.68 -5.98
N LYS A 406 -1.46 -18.94 -5.57
CA LYS A 406 -0.33 -19.49 -4.80
C LYS A 406 0.63 -20.23 -5.71
N GLY A 407 1.86 -20.43 -5.25
CA GLY A 407 2.89 -21.16 -5.99
C GLY A 407 4.27 -20.52 -5.93
N ASN A 408 4.40 -19.28 -5.47
CA ASN A 408 5.70 -18.59 -5.39
C ASN A 408 6.73 -19.37 -4.56
N GLN A 409 6.33 -19.98 -3.44
CA GLN A 409 7.21 -20.81 -2.63
C GLN A 409 7.71 -22.05 -3.37
N ILE A 410 6.88 -22.64 -4.23
CA ILE A 410 7.25 -23.80 -5.05
C ILE A 410 8.30 -23.40 -6.08
N LYS A 411 8.07 -22.27 -6.77
CA LYS A 411 9.03 -21.73 -7.75
C LYS A 411 10.36 -21.34 -7.10
N ASP A 412 10.32 -20.74 -5.92
CA ASP A 412 11.52 -20.34 -5.19
C ASP A 412 12.32 -21.56 -4.70
N ALA A 413 11.66 -22.59 -4.17
CA ALA A 413 12.31 -23.87 -3.84
C ALA A 413 12.92 -24.53 -5.08
N THR A 414 12.27 -24.45 -6.24
CA THR A 414 12.85 -24.95 -7.50
C THR A 414 14.06 -24.12 -7.94
N ASN A 415 14.02 -22.79 -7.82
CA ASN A 415 15.20 -21.95 -8.05
C ASN A 415 16.35 -22.33 -7.10
N PHE A 416 16.05 -22.74 -5.86
CA PHE A 416 17.04 -23.26 -4.92
C PHE A 416 17.61 -24.62 -5.35
N ILE A 417 16.82 -25.52 -5.93
CA ILE A 417 17.33 -26.75 -6.59
C ILE A 417 18.33 -26.37 -7.67
N CYS A 418 17.95 -25.47 -8.59
CA CYS A 418 18.79 -25.07 -9.71
C CYS A 418 20.11 -24.40 -9.25
N TRP A 419 20.03 -23.49 -8.26
CA TRP A 419 21.20 -22.83 -7.69
C TRP A 419 22.14 -23.84 -6.99
N SER A 420 21.57 -24.78 -6.24
CA SER A 420 22.35 -25.81 -5.55
C SER A 420 22.97 -26.80 -6.53
N LEU A 421 22.27 -27.14 -7.62
CA LEU A 421 22.77 -27.97 -8.72
C LEU A 421 23.96 -27.29 -9.41
N ALA A 422 23.87 -25.99 -9.70
CA ALA A 422 25.00 -25.24 -10.26
C ALA A 422 26.25 -25.33 -9.37
N ARG A 423 26.08 -25.44 -8.05
CA ARG A 423 27.16 -25.47 -7.05
C ARG A 423 27.66 -26.86 -6.69
N SER A 424 27.09 -27.93 -7.24
CA SER A 424 27.44 -29.31 -6.88
C SER A 424 28.90 -29.68 -7.20
N ARG A 425 29.55 -28.93 -8.12
CA ARG A 425 30.89 -29.20 -8.70
C ARG A 425 31.00 -30.59 -9.36
N SER A 426 29.89 -31.18 -9.76
CA SER A 426 29.82 -32.49 -10.42
C SER A 426 29.82 -32.35 -11.95
N THR A 427 30.10 -33.44 -12.66
CA THR A 427 29.91 -33.50 -14.12
C THR A 427 28.43 -33.61 -14.46
N ILE A 428 27.78 -32.47 -14.67
CA ILE A 428 26.35 -32.41 -15.03
C ILE A 428 26.19 -32.69 -16.55
N PRO A 429 25.29 -33.60 -16.96
CA PRO A 429 25.01 -33.85 -18.38
C PRO A 429 24.49 -32.61 -19.11
N ILE A 430 24.90 -32.41 -20.37
CA ILE A 430 24.47 -31.27 -21.20
C ILE A 430 22.93 -31.15 -21.29
N PRO A 431 22.15 -32.24 -21.51
CA PRO A 431 20.70 -32.13 -21.56
C PRO A 431 20.06 -31.61 -20.26
N VAL A 432 20.68 -31.90 -19.12
CA VAL A 432 20.26 -31.36 -17.81
C VAL A 432 20.57 -29.87 -17.74
N LEU A 433 21.78 -29.46 -18.18
CA LEU A 433 22.17 -28.05 -18.23
C LEU A 433 21.26 -27.23 -19.14
N ASP A 434 20.94 -27.73 -20.35
CA ASP A 434 20.05 -27.08 -21.31
C ASP A 434 18.65 -26.87 -20.71
N SER A 435 18.05 -27.92 -20.14
CA SER A 435 16.72 -27.82 -19.53
C SER A 435 16.70 -26.81 -18.37
N VAL A 436 17.69 -26.88 -17.47
CA VAL A 436 17.78 -25.97 -16.32
C VAL A 436 18.00 -24.53 -16.79
N PHE A 437 18.92 -24.32 -17.73
CA PHE A 437 19.19 -23.01 -18.32
C PHE A 437 17.94 -22.39 -18.94
N LEU A 438 17.24 -23.12 -19.80
CA LEU A 438 16.08 -22.60 -20.53
C LEU A 438 14.92 -22.26 -19.60
N ASN A 439 14.64 -23.10 -18.60
CA ASN A 439 13.58 -22.83 -17.63
C ASN A 439 13.93 -21.69 -16.67
N LEU A 440 15.20 -21.55 -16.24
CA LEU A 440 15.65 -20.40 -15.47
C LEU A 440 15.59 -19.12 -16.30
N LEU A 441 15.99 -19.17 -17.57
CA LEU A 441 15.95 -18.01 -18.45
C LEU A 441 14.51 -17.50 -18.62
N THR A 442 13.56 -18.38 -18.95
CA THR A 442 12.16 -17.97 -19.09
C THR A 442 11.57 -17.50 -17.76
N CYS A 443 11.86 -18.16 -16.65
CA CYS A 443 11.37 -17.75 -15.32
C CYS A 443 11.95 -16.40 -14.87
N SER A 444 13.25 -16.16 -15.10
CA SER A 444 13.95 -14.92 -14.74
C SER A 444 13.40 -13.67 -15.43
N LEU A 445 12.88 -13.82 -16.65
CA LEU A 445 12.39 -12.71 -17.47
C LEU A 445 10.86 -12.57 -17.41
N PHE A 446 10.14 -13.69 -17.43
CA PHE A 446 8.71 -13.68 -17.74
C PHE A 446 7.79 -14.01 -16.55
N ASP A 447 8.32 -14.43 -15.39
CA ASP A 447 7.48 -14.66 -14.22
C ASP A 447 6.84 -13.36 -13.70
N HIS A 448 5.56 -13.41 -13.30
CA HIS A 448 4.85 -12.24 -12.81
C HIS A 448 5.44 -11.68 -11.50
N ALA A 449 5.91 -12.55 -10.61
CA ALA A 449 6.41 -12.16 -9.30
C ALA A 449 7.88 -11.72 -9.38
N TYR A 450 8.15 -10.45 -9.05
CA TYR A 450 9.51 -9.90 -9.07
C TYR A 450 10.50 -10.68 -8.19
N ILE A 451 10.05 -11.18 -7.02
CA ILE A 451 10.90 -11.98 -6.14
C ILE A 451 11.37 -13.28 -6.79
N ILE A 452 10.52 -13.92 -7.61
CA ILE A 452 10.84 -15.14 -8.35
C ILE A 452 11.77 -14.83 -9.52
N ARG A 453 11.55 -13.73 -10.24
CA ARG A 453 12.50 -13.25 -11.26
C ARG A 453 13.89 -13.03 -10.67
N LYS A 454 13.98 -12.41 -9.49
CA LYS A 454 15.23 -12.17 -8.77
C LYS A 454 15.91 -13.47 -8.35
N SER A 455 15.20 -14.41 -7.72
CA SER A 455 15.80 -15.69 -7.30
C SER A 455 16.19 -16.57 -8.48
N SER A 456 15.41 -16.58 -9.56
CA SER A 456 15.73 -17.29 -10.80
C SER A 456 16.96 -16.69 -11.50
N THR A 457 17.09 -15.36 -11.53
CA THR A 457 18.27 -14.68 -12.08
C THR A 457 19.54 -15.00 -11.29
N ALA A 458 19.47 -15.06 -9.96
CA ALA A 458 20.61 -15.46 -9.14
C ALA A 458 21.04 -16.92 -9.41
N ALA A 459 20.08 -17.84 -9.57
CA ALA A 459 20.36 -19.21 -9.98
C ALA A 459 20.94 -19.30 -11.39
N LEU A 460 20.41 -18.50 -12.33
CA LEU A 460 20.86 -18.43 -13.72
C LEU A 460 22.31 -17.92 -13.81
N GLN A 461 22.64 -16.86 -13.07
CA GLN A 461 24.00 -16.31 -13.02
C GLN A 461 24.99 -17.31 -12.44
N GLU A 462 24.61 -18.04 -11.37
CA GLU A 462 25.46 -19.10 -10.81
C GLU A 462 25.68 -20.25 -11.81
N LEU A 463 24.63 -20.65 -12.55
CA LEU A 463 24.71 -21.69 -13.59
C LEU A 463 25.62 -21.24 -14.74
N LEU A 464 25.37 -20.06 -15.30
CA LEU A 464 26.13 -19.52 -16.43
C LEU A 464 27.60 -19.24 -16.06
N GLY A 465 27.87 -18.74 -14.85
CA GLY A 465 29.22 -18.49 -14.37
C GLY A 465 30.07 -19.75 -14.22
N ARG A 466 29.45 -20.92 -13.97
CA ARG A 466 30.17 -22.19 -13.78
C ARG A 466 30.15 -23.10 -15.00
N TYR A 467 29.03 -23.17 -15.71
CA TYR A 467 28.80 -24.12 -16.78
C TYR A 467 28.36 -23.46 -18.10
N GLY A 468 28.19 -22.14 -18.14
CA GLY A 468 27.68 -21.44 -19.33
C GLY A 468 28.50 -21.70 -20.58
N THR A 469 29.83 -21.81 -20.46
CA THR A 469 30.72 -22.11 -21.60
C THR A 469 30.53 -23.49 -22.21
N LYS A 470 29.82 -24.40 -21.53
CA LYS A 470 29.46 -25.72 -22.07
C LYS A 470 28.24 -25.67 -23.00
N ILE A 471 27.40 -24.64 -22.88
CA ILE A 471 26.13 -24.51 -23.60
C ILE A 471 26.07 -23.25 -24.50
N LEU A 472 26.89 -22.23 -24.23
CA LEU A 472 26.87 -20.93 -24.91
C LEU A 472 28.29 -20.33 -25.08
N ASP A 473 28.44 -19.41 -26.03
CA ASP A 473 29.64 -18.58 -26.19
C ASP A 473 29.68 -17.40 -25.20
N HIS A 474 30.88 -16.99 -24.77
CA HIS A 474 31.07 -15.92 -23.78
C HIS A 474 30.30 -14.62 -24.08
N PRO A 475 30.26 -14.10 -25.33
CA PRO A 475 29.49 -12.88 -25.62
C PRO A 475 27.99 -13.04 -25.38
N THR A 476 27.43 -14.22 -25.69
CA THR A 476 26.02 -14.51 -25.47
C THR A 476 25.70 -14.61 -23.98
N ILE A 477 26.59 -15.22 -23.20
CA ILE A 477 26.46 -15.29 -21.74
C ILE A 477 26.37 -13.88 -21.14
N MET A 478 27.27 -12.98 -21.51
CA MET A 478 27.28 -11.61 -20.98
C MET A 478 26.00 -10.85 -21.35
N LYS A 479 25.56 -10.96 -22.61
CA LYS A 479 24.30 -10.34 -23.05
C LYS A 479 23.08 -10.82 -22.26
N ILE A 480 23.01 -12.11 -21.92
CA ILE A 480 21.90 -12.67 -21.15
C ILE A 480 21.91 -12.14 -19.70
N ILE A 481 23.08 -12.07 -19.07
CA ILE A 481 23.23 -11.59 -17.69
C ILE A 481 22.86 -10.10 -17.56
N GLU A 482 23.10 -9.31 -18.62
CA GLU A 482 22.80 -7.87 -18.66
C GLU A 482 21.31 -7.55 -18.91
N LEU A 483 20.46 -8.55 -19.23
CA LEU A 483 19.03 -8.31 -19.47
C LEU A 483 18.33 -7.79 -18.20
N PRO A 484 17.62 -6.64 -18.26
CA PRO A 484 16.95 -6.08 -17.10
C PRO A 484 15.71 -6.90 -16.72
N ILE A 485 15.58 -7.24 -15.43
CA ILE A 485 14.48 -8.07 -14.88
C ILE A 485 13.47 -7.28 -14.03
N ASN A 486 13.75 -6.01 -13.76
CA ASN A 486 12.99 -5.21 -12.79
C ASN A 486 11.61 -4.85 -13.34
N ASP A 487 11.53 -4.56 -14.63
CA ASP A 487 10.29 -4.22 -15.33
C ASP A 487 9.78 -5.41 -16.16
N ILE A 488 8.57 -5.86 -15.82
CA ILE A 488 7.91 -6.95 -16.53
C ILE A 488 7.47 -6.55 -17.93
N ASP A 489 7.02 -5.30 -18.13
CA ASP A 489 6.62 -4.82 -19.46
C ASP A 489 7.82 -4.80 -20.40
N HIS A 490 8.97 -4.30 -19.93
CA HIS A 490 10.24 -4.32 -20.68
C HIS A 490 10.68 -5.75 -21.02
N SER A 491 10.49 -6.69 -20.10
CA SER A 491 10.81 -8.10 -20.34
C SER A 491 10.00 -8.69 -21.49
N TYR A 492 8.69 -8.42 -21.51
CA TYR A 492 7.80 -8.89 -22.56
C TYR A 492 7.87 -8.05 -23.87
N SER A 493 8.47 -6.86 -23.89
CA SER A 493 8.61 -6.07 -25.12
C SER A 493 10.02 -6.11 -25.72
N GLU A 494 11.05 -5.78 -24.95
CA GLU A 494 12.42 -5.58 -25.45
C GLU A 494 13.30 -6.81 -25.26
N ASN A 495 13.23 -7.46 -24.08
CA ASN A 495 14.07 -8.64 -23.82
C ASN A 495 13.73 -9.77 -24.78
N ILE A 496 12.44 -9.97 -25.10
CA ILE A 496 12.03 -11.00 -26.07
C ILE A 496 12.59 -10.77 -27.48
N ILE A 497 12.68 -9.53 -27.94
CA ILE A 497 13.31 -9.17 -29.22
C ILE A 497 14.81 -9.46 -29.16
N THR A 498 15.43 -9.13 -28.03
CA THR A 498 16.86 -9.42 -27.80
C THR A 498 17.11 -10.94 -27.82
N LEU A 499 16.29 -11.74 -27.13
CA LEU A 499 16.38 -13.20 -27.15
C LEU A 499 16.19 -13.78 -28.55
N TYR A 500 15.25 -13.24 -29.34
CA TYR A 500 15.07 -13.62 -30.73
C TYR A 500 16.36 -13.40 -31.53
N SER A 501 16.97 -12.22 -31.41
CA SER A 501 18.22 -11.88 -32.12
C SER A 501 19.40 -12.78 -31.74
N ILE A 502 19.43 -13.25 -30.48
CA ILE A 502 20.50 -14.12 -29.97
C ILE A 502 20.29 -15.56 -30.46
N PHE A 503 19.08 -16.12 -30.32
CA PHE A 503 18.85 -17.55 -30.46
C PHE A 503 18.31 -17.99 -31.81
N ASN A 504 17.49 -17.19 -32.50
CA ASN A 504 16.75 -17.66 -33.68
C ASN A 504 17.64 -18.27 -34.78
N VAL A 505 18.87 -17.76 -34.95
CA VAL A 505 19.84 -18.27 -35.94
C VAL A 505 20.86 -19.22 -35.32
N LYS A 506 21.46 -18.86 -34.17
CA LYS A 506 22.57 -19.62 -33.58
C LYS A 506 22.13 -20.84 -32.77
N PHE A 507 20.97 -20.77 -32.12
CA PHE A 507 20.43 -21.78 -31.19
C PHE A 507 18.92 -21.95 -31.41
N PRO A 508 18.49 -22.42 -32.59
CA PRO A 508 17.08 -22.46 -32.96
C PRO A 508 16.24 -23.32 -32.00
N GLU A 509 16.80 -24.39 -31.43
CA GLU A 509 16.16 -25.21 -30.41
C GLU A 509 15.84 -24.44 -29.12
N TYR A 510 16.69 -23.49 -28.72
CA TYR A 510 16.44 -22.65 -27.54
C TYR A 510 15.35 -21.62 -27.82
N TRP A 511 15.36 -21.03 -29.01
CA TRP A 511 14.27 -20.15 -29.44
C TRP A 511 12.93 -20.87 -29.48
N ASP A 512 12.93 -22.12 -29.95
CA ASP A 512 11.73 -22.96 -30.05
C ASP A 512 11.17 -23.30 -28.68
N PHE A 513 12.06 -23.56 -27.73
CA PHE A 513 11.66 -23.69 -26.33
C PHE A 513 11.01 -22.42 -25.81
N ILE A 514 11.58 -21.24 -26.02
CA ILE A 514 11.06 -19.96 -25.48
C ILE A 514 9.68 -19.65 -26.06
N ILE A 515 9.49 -19.78 -27.37
CA ILE A 515 8.18 -19.55 -28.02
C ILE A 515 7.14 -20.57 -27.55
N SER A 516 7.54 -21.84 -27.47
CA SER A 516 6.68 -22.91 -26.97
C SER A 516 6.30 -22.64 -25.52
N TRP A 517 7.24 -22.24 -24.66
CA TRP A 517 7.01 -21.94 -23.27
C TRP A 517 6.06 -20.74 -23.11
N LEU A 518 6.23 -19.66 -23.86
CA LEU A 518 5.33 -18.50 -23.83
C LEU A 518 3.90 -18.89 -24.24
N PHE A 519 3.74 -19.69 -25.29
CA PHE A 519 2.42 -20.14 -25.71
C PHE A 519 1.82 -21.16 -24.74
N ASP A 520 2.52 -22.26 -24.46
CA ASP A 520 2.02 -23.38 -23.68
C ASP A 520 1.82 -23.00 -22.21
N THR A 521 2.72 -22.20 -21.63
CA THR A 521 2.63 -21.79 -20.21
C THR A 521 1.68 -20.62 -20.02
N ASN A 522 1.79 -19.55 -20.82
CA ASN A 522 1.00 -18.33 -20.56
C ASN A 522 -0.35 -18.34 -21.26
N ILE A 523 -0.47 -18.87 -22.48
CA ILE A 523 -1.71 -18.82 -23.27
C ILE A 523 -2.54 -20.09 -23.09
N PHE A 524 -1.99 -21.27 -23.36
CA PHE A 524 -2.75 -22.53 -23.37
C PHE A 524 -2.89 -23.16 -21.97
N GLY A 525 -1.89 -23.02 -21.10
CA GLY A 525 -1.83 -23.68 -19.80
C GLY A 525 -2.71 -23.04 -18.71
N THR A 526 -2.63 -23.65 -17.51
CA THR A 526 -3.29 -23.23 -16.27
C THR A 526 -2.63 -21.97 -15.65
N ASN A 527 -2.33 -20.96 -16.47
CA ASN A 527 -1.92 -19.65 -15.97
C ASN A 527 -3.16 -18.86 -15.57
N PHE A 528 -3.32 -18.67 -14.27
CA PHE A 528 -4.39 -17.86 -13.67
C PHE A 528 -4.07 -16.36 -13.72
N ASN A 529 -2.83 -15.97 -14.04
CA ASN A 529 -2.42 -14.59 -14.22
C ASN A 529 -2.71 -14.11 -15.65
N LEU A 530 -3.91 -13.55 -15.83
CA LEU A 530 -4.36 -13.05 -17.13
C LEU A 530 -3.61 -11.78 -17.59
N GLY A 531 -2.86 -11.12 -16.70
CA GLY A 531 -1.93 -10.06 -17.08
C GLY A 531 -0.78 -10.59 -17.95
N SER A 532 -0.23 -11.75 -17.57
CA SER A 532 0.83 -12.44 -18.34
C SER A 532 0.35 -12.86 -19.73
N VAL A 533 -0.94 -13.21 -19.89
CA VAL A 533 -1.57 -13.46 -21.19
C VAL A 533 -1.53 -12.22 -22.08
N LYS A 534 -1.95 -11.05 -21.54
CA LYS A 534 -1.93 -9.78 -22.27
C LYS A 534 -0.51 -9.36 -22.66
N LEU A 535 0.45 -9.54 -21.76
CA LEU A 535 1.86 -9.26 -22.02
C LEU A 535 2.45 -10.20 -23.08
N THR A 536 2.13 -11.50 -23.03
CA THR A 536 2.55 -12.47 -24.06
C THR A 536 1.98 -12.12 -25.43
N ALA A 537 0.71 -11.69 -25.50
CA ALA A 537 0.14 -11.20 -26.75
C ALA A 537 0.89 -9.98 -27.29
N LYS A 538 1.24 -9.02 -26.41
CA LYS A 538 2.07 -7.86 -26.76
C LYS A 538 3.46 -8.30 -27.26
N SER A 539 4.10 -9.31 -26.66
CA SER A 539 5.35 -9.88 -27.13
C SER A 539 5.24 -10.42 -28.54
N PHE A 540 4.21 -11.22 -28.83
CA PHE A 540 4.03 -11.82 -30.14
C PHE A 540 3.74 -10.78 -31.21
N THR A 541 2.97 -9.74 -30.89
CA THR A 541 2.78 -8.57 -31.77
C THR A 541 4.10 -7.83 -32.03
N SER A 542 4.90 -7.59 -30.99
CA SER A 542 6.18 -6.87 -31.11
C SER A 542 7.19 -7.68 -31.93
N LEU A 543 7.28 -8.99 -31.67
CA LEU A 543 8.07 -9.92 -32.46
C LEU A 543 7.63 -9.93 -33.91
N SER A 544 6.34 -10.12 -34.21
CA SER A 544 5.86 -10.14 -35.60
C SER A 544 6.28 -8.88 -36.36
N ASN A 545 6.12 -7.70 -35.74
CA ASN A 545 6.53 -6.43 -36.34
C ASN A 545 8.05 -6.33 -36.56
N HIS A 546 8.86 -6.93 -35.66
CA HIS A 546 10.31 -6.95 -35.78
C HIS A 546 10.78 -7.93 -36.88
N VAL A 547 10.21 -9.14 -36.93
CA VAL A 547 10.61 -10.14 -37.92
C VAL A 547 10.25 -9.71 -39.34
N ASP A 548 9.13 -9.00 -39.54
CA ASP A 548 8.78 -8.42 -40.85
C ASP A 548 9.84 -7.41 -41.36
N THR A 549 10.59 -6.76 -40.45
CA THR A 549 11.70 -5.88 -40.83
C THR A 549 13.02 -6.61 -41.09
N ALA A 550 13.16 -7.85 -40.65
CA ALA A 550 14.39 -8.64 -40.68
C ALA A 550 14.22 -9.93 -41.52
N HIS A 551 14.34 -9.80 -42.85
CA HIS A 551 14.36 -10.88 -43.87
C HIS A 551 13.13 -11.84 -43.93
N LEU A 552 12.56 -12.02 -45.13
CA LEU A 552 11.37 -12.84 -45.44
C LEU A 552 11.42 -14.33 -44.98
N VAL A 553 12.60 -14.92 -44.82
CA VAL A 553 12.73 -16.34 -44.42
C VAL A 553 12.47 -16.52 -42.92
N ALA A 554 12.83 -15.54 -42.10
CA ALA A 554 12.72 -15.62 -40.65
C ALA A 554 11.27 -15.45 -40.15
N SER A 555 10.43 -14.69 -40.87
CA SER A 555 9.00 -14.50 -40.57
C SER A 555 8.17 -15.76 -40.78
N SER A 556 8.56 -16.58 -41.76
CA SER A 556 7.90 -17.86 -42.05
C SER A 556 8.01 -18.87 -40.90
N ASN A 557 9.15 -18.90 -40.18
CA ASN A 557 9.41 -19.85 -39.11
C ASN A 557 8.62 -19.54 -37.82
N PHE A 558 8.50 -18.26 -37.44
CA PHE A 558 7.71 -17.84 -36.28
C PHE A 558 6.22 -18.12 -36.46
N ASN A 559 5.64 -17.68 -37.58
CA ASN A 559 4.21 -17.88 -37.87
C ASN A 559 3.87 -19.37 -38.03
N ALA A 560 4.71 -20.17 -38.70
CA ALA A 560 4.50 -21.60 -38.83
C ALA A 560 4.42 -22.32 -37.47
N LYS A 561 5.31 -21.96 -36.53
CA LYS A 561 5.30 -22.50 -35.16
C LYS A 561 4.05 -22.10 -34.40
N LEU A 562 3.65 -20.83 -34.47
CA LEU A 562 2.43 -20.38 -33.81
C LEU A 562 1.18 -21.08 -34.39
N PHE A 563 1.10 -21.23 -35.72
CA PHE A 563 0.03 -21.99 -36.37
C PHE A 563 -0.02 -23.44 -35.93
N GLN A 564 1.13 -24.11 -35.85
CA GLN A 564 1.21 -25.48 -35.37
C GLN A 564 0.66 -25.61 -33.94
N ARG A 565 1.03 -24.69 -33.05
CA ARG A 565 0.56 -24.66 -31.65
C ARG A 565 -0.94 -24.40 -31.54
N ILE A 566 -1.48 -23.43 -32.29
CA ILE A 566 -2.92 -23.17 -32.34
C ILE A 566 -3.67 -24.39 -32.91
N GLN A 567 -3.15 -25.04 -33.94
CA GLN A 567 -3.77 -26.23 -34.51
C GLN A 567 -3.75 -27.42 -33.53
N GLN A 568 -2.67 -27.59 -32.77
CA GLN A 568 -2.59 -28.57 -31.68
C GLN A 568 -3.64 -28.30 -30.60
N PHE A 569 -3.83 -27.04 -30.20
CA PHE A 569 -4.90 -26.63 -29.28
C PHE A 569 -6.27 -27.04 -29.80
N ILE A 570 -6.60 -26.65 -31.04
CA ILE A 570 -7.92 -26.94 -31.64
C ILE A 570 -8.17 -28.45 -31.69
N LYS A 571 -7.15 -29.26 -32.02
CA LYS A 571 -7.24 -30.73 -32.02
C LYS A 571 -7.46 -31.28 -30.60
N ALA A 572 -6.72 -30.81 -29.61
CA ALA A 572 -6.84 -31.26 -28.22
C ALA A 572 -8.21 -30.89 -27.62
N GLY A 573 -8.70 -29.67 -27.91
CA GLY A 573 -9.97 -29.14 -27.43
C GLY A 573 -11.19 -29.99 -27.81
N LYS A 574 -11.16 -30.64 -28.99
CA LYS A 574 -12.22 -31.57 -29.43
C LYS A 574 -12.40 -32.79 -28.52
N SER A 575 -11.42 -33.11 -27.69
CA SER A 575 -11.43 -34.26 -26.77
C SER A 575 -11.59 -33.88 -25.28
N SER A 576 -11.60 -32.58 -24.94
CA SER A 576 -11.62 -32.15 -23.54
C SER A 576 -12.99 -32.34 -22.89
N LYS A 577 -13.02 -32.93 -21.68
CA LYS A 577 -14.22 -33.03 -20.85
C LYS A 577 -14.48 -31.74 -20.04
N ASP A 578 -13.45 -30.94 -19.78
CA ASP A 578 -13.59 -29.66 -19.06
C ASP A 578 -13.91 -28.53 -20.03
N ARG A 579 -15.21 -28.24 -20.15
CA ARG A 579 -15.73 -27.22 -21.06
C ARG A 579 -15.46 -25.79 -20.59
N TYR A 580 -15.26 -25.56 -19.28
CA TYR A 580 -15.01 -24.20 -18.78
C TYR A 580 -13.57 -23.79 -19.04
N GLN A 581 -12.61 -24.67 -18.76
CA GLN A 581 -11.20 -24.42 -19.05
C GLN A 581 -10.97 -24.20 -20.55
N LEU A 582 -11.60 -25.04 -21.38
CA LEU A 582 -11.55 -24.89 -22.85
C LEU A 582 -12.07 -23.52 -23.33
N GLN A 583 -13.13 -22.98 -22.71
CA GLN A 583 -13.63 -21.63 -23.04
C GLN A 583 -12.64 -20.54 -22.66
N LEU A 584 -12.01 -20.65 -21.49
CA LEU A 584 -11.04 -19.66 -21.04
C LEU A 584 -9.80 -19.67 -21.94
N ASP A 585 -9.28 -20.84 -22.28
CA ASP A 585 -8.12 -20.95 -23.16
C ASP A 585 -8.44 -20.51 -24.59
N SER A 586 -9.65 -20.81 -25.08
CA SER A 586 -10.16 -20.25 -26.34
C SER A 586 -10.19 -18.72 -26.28
N ALA A 587 -10.65 -18.12 -25.19
CA ALA A 587 -10.67 -16.67 -25.02
C ALA A 587 -9.24 -16.07 -25.02
N LYS A 588 -8.26 -16.73 -24.38
CA LYS A 588 -6.85 -16.30 -24.38
C LYS A 588 -6.26 -16.32 -25.80
N ILE A 589 -6.53 -17.36 -26.57
CA ILE A 589 -6.05 -17.46 -27.96
C ILE A 589 -6.77 -16.45 -28.87
N VAL A 590 -8.07 -16.28 -28.72
CA VAL A 590 -8.84 -15.26 -29.46
C VAL A 590 -8.30 -13.86 -29.16
N TYR A 591 -7.98 -13.55 -27.90
CA TYR A 591 -7.33 -12.30 -27.53
C TYR A 591 -6.02 -12.11 -28.30
N LEU A 592 -5.14 -13.12 -28.28
CA LEU A 592 -3.86 -13.11 -28.98
C LEU A 592 -4.06 -12.88 -30.49
N LEU A 593 -4.98 -13.60 -31.11
CA LEU A 593 -5.26 -13.49 -32.55
C LEU A 593 -5.76 -12.11 -32.93
N ILE A 594 -6.67 -11.53 -32.16
CA ILE A 594 -7.16 -10.16 -32.41
C ILE A 594 -6.02 -9.14 -32.27
N GLU A 595 -5.17 -9.28 -31.26
CA GLU A 595 -4.01 -8.40 -31.07
C GLU A 595 -3.01 -8.52 -32.22
N LEU A 596 -2.73 -9.74 -32.70
CA LEU A 596 -1.90 -9.96 -33.87
C LEU A 596 -2.52 -9.33 -35.11
N ILE A 597 -3.78 -9.61 -35.41
CA ILE A 597 -4.44 -9.10 -36.63
C ILE A 597 -4.52 -7.56 -36.64
N LEU A 598 -4.83 -6.93 -35.50
CA LEU A 598 -5.06 -5.47 -35.45
C LEU A 598 -3.78 -4.64 -35.37
N ARG A 599 -2.67 -5.19 -34.83
CA ARG A 599 -1.48 -4.40 -34.45
C ARG A 599 -0.19 -4.80 -35.15
N THR A 600 -0.25 -5.80 -36.02
CA THR A 600 0.93 -6.21 -36.79
C THR A 600 0.85 -5.71 -38.23
N LYS A 601 2.01 -5.56 -38.88
CA LYS A 601 2.11 -5.32 -40.32
C LYS A 601 1.81 -6.56 -41.18
N ILE A 602 1.32 -7.66 -40.58
CA ILE A 602 0.90 -8.90 -41.24
C ILE A 602 -0.09 -8.65 -42.39
N ALA A 603 -0.74 -7.48 -42.44
CA ALA A 603 -1.51 -7.01 -43.59
C ALA A 603 -0.79 -7.10 -44.96
N GLN A 604 0.54 -7.21 -44.99
CA GLN A 604 1.32 -7.36 -46.22
C GLN A 604 1.40 -8.82 -46.74
N ASP A 605 1.22 -9.82 -45.87
CA ASP A 605 1.13 -11.25 -46.25
C ASP A 605 -0.31 -11.74 -46.11
N LYS A 606 -1.01 -11.77 -47.25
CA LYS A 606 -2.44 -12.13 -47.31
C LYS A 606 -2.71 -13.57 -46.85
N ASP A 607 -1.78 -14.50 -47.07
CA ASP A 607 -1.98 -15.92 -46.75
C ASP A 607 -1.86 -16.16 -45.24
N VAL A 608 -0.89 -15.52 -44.58
CA VAL A 608 -0.72 -15.55 -43.13
C VAL A 608 -1.91 -14.89 -42.44
N LEU A 609 -2.35 -13.72 -42.93
CA LEU A 609 -3.53 -13.02 -42.41
C LEU A 609 -4.79 -13.89 -42.53
N GLN A 610 -5.00 -14.53 -43.69
CA GLN A 610 -6.17 -15.38 -43.91
C GLN A 610 -6.16 -16.60 -42.97
N LYS A 611 -5.00 -17.21 -42.72
CA LYS A 611 -4.89 -18.32 -41.76
C LYS A 611 -5.25 -17.90 -40.34
N TYR A 612 -4.74 -16.75 -39.87
CA TYR A 612 -5.12 -16.22 -38.55
C TYR A 612 -6.62 -15.95 -38.45
N ARG A 613 -7.24 -15.43 -39.51
CA ARG A 613 -8.69 -15.22 -39.58
C ARG A 613 -9.48 -16.51 -39.51
N ASN A 614 -9.09 -17.52 -40.28
CA ASN A 614 -9.75 -18.83 -40.24
C ASN A 614 -9.69 -19.45 -38.83
N PHE A 615 -8.55 -19.36 -38.14
CA PHE A 615 -8.44 -19.80 -36.74
C PHE A 615 -9.32 -18.97 -35.80
N LEU A 616 -9.37 -17.65 -35.99
CA LEU A 616 -10.19 -16.77 -35.18
C LEU A 616 -11.67 -17.12 -35.31
N ASP A 617 -12.16 -17.36 -36.53
CA ASP A 617 -13.56 -17.71 -36.78
C ASP A 617 -13.93 -19.05 -36.13
N GLU A 618 -13.11 -20.10 -36.30
CA GLU A 618 -13.31 -21.41 -35.65
C GLU A 618 -13.38 -21.29 -34.11
N LEU A 619 -12.48 -20.48 -33.53
CA LEU A 619 -12.42 -20.28 -32.08
C LEU A 619 -13.53 -19.39 -31.53
N ILE A 620 -13.98 -18.37 -32.28
CA ILE A 620 -15.11 -17.53 -31.89
C ILE A 620 -16.39 -18.36 -31.83
N THR A 621 -16.62 -19.28 -32.79
CA THR A 621 -17.78 -20.17 -32.75
C THR A 621 -17.75 -21.03 -31.49
N ASN A 622 -16.60 -21.63 -31.16
CA ASN A 622 -16.42 -22.42 -29.95
C ASN A 622 -16.62 -21.58 -28.68
N PHE A 623 -16.15 -20.33 -28.66
CA PHE A 623 -16.29 -19.42 -27.53
C PHE A 623 -17.73 -18.89 -27.36
N LYS A 624 -18.42 -18.55 -28.44
CA LYS A 624 -19.79 -17.97 -28.43
C LYS A 624 -20.89 -19.02 -28.18
N ALA A 625 -20.65 -20.29 -28.51
CA ALA A 625 -21.59 -21.40 -28.32
C ALA A 625 -21.94 -21.69 -26.83
N PHE A 626 -21.22 -21.07 -25.89
CA PHE A 626 -21.45 -21.28 -24.46
C PHE A 626 -22.16 -20.11 -23.80
N ASP A 627 -23.09 -20.48 -22.91
CA ASP A 627 -24.12 -19.61 -22.35
C ASP A 627 -23.53 -18.59 -21.34
N ILE A 628 -23.17 -17.41 -21.85
CA ILE A 628 -22.62 -16.28 -21.07
C ILE A 628 -23.74 -15.52 -20.30
N PHE A 629 -25.02 -15.86 -20.53
CA PHE A 629 -26.17 -15.13 -20.01
C PHE A 629 -26.57 -15.45 -18.57
N LYS A 630 -25.94 -16.44 -17.91
CA LYS A 630 -26.19 -16.69 -16.49
C LYS A 630 -25.55 -15.59 -15.65
N ARG A 631 -26.38 -14.73 -15.05
CA ARG A 631 -25.98 -13.75 -14.02
C ARG A 631 -25.24 -14.48 -12.90
N HIS A 632 -23.91 -14.38 -12.88
CA HIS A 632 -23.12 -14.85 -11.76
C HIS A 632 -23.08 -13.75 -10.69
N ARG A 633 -23.43 -14.10 -9.44
CA ARG A 633 -23.46 -13.16 -8.31
C ARG A 633 -22.08 -12.58 -7.94
N ASN A 634 -20.98 -13.22 -8.38
CA ASN A 634 -19.61 -12.77 -8.18
C ASN A 634 -18.81 -12.89 -9.49
N ILE A 635 -18.33 -11.77 -10.02
CA ILE A 635 -17.50 -11.74 -11.23
C ILE A 635 -16.04 -11.91 -10.80
N ASN A 636 -15.38 -12.94 -11.33
CA ASN A 636 -13.96 -13.21 -11.11
C ASN A 636 -13.10 -12.67 -12.28
N SER A 637 -11.77 -12.71 -12.10
CA SER A 637 -10.79 -12.27 -13.12
C SER A 637 -10.97 -12.96 -14.47
N ASN A 638 -11.24 -14.27 -14.46
CA ASN A 638 -11.49 -15.06 -15.67
C ASN A 638 -12.70 -14.54 -16.46
N ARG A 639 -13.81 -14.23 -15.78
CA ARG A 639 -15.00 -13.64 -16.41
C ARG A 639 -14.74 -12.24 -16.94
N LEU A 640 -14.01 -11.39 -16.21
CA LEU A 640 -13.63 -10.06 -16.72
C LEU A 640 -12.79 -10.19 -18.00
N PHE A 641 -11.83 -11.10 -18.05
CA PHE A 641 -11.04 -11.32 -19.26
C PHE A 641 -11.89 -11.80 -20.43
N GLN A 642 -12.82 -12.72 -20.21
CA GLN A 642 -13.78 -13.13 -21.24
C GLN A 642 -14.62 -11.94 -21.75
N TYR A 643 -15.05 -11.04 -20.88
CA TYR A 643 -15.76 -9.82 -21.28
C TYR A 643 -14.87 -8.87 -22.09
N THR A 644 -13.60 -8.70 -21.72
CA THR A 644 -12.61 -7.96 -22.53
C THR A 644 -12.52 -8.56 -23.93
N VAL A 645 -12.45 -9.89 -24.05
CA VAL A 645 -12.38 -10.59 -25.33
C VAL A 645 -13.64 -10.37 -26.16
N ILE A 646 -14.83 -10.45 -25.58
CA ILE A 646 -16.10 -10.19 -26.28
C ILE A 646 -16.14 -8.77 -26.85
N LEU A 647 -15.78 -7.75 -26.06
CA LEU A 647 -15.76 -6.38 -26.55
C LEU A 647 -14.72 -6.18 -27.66
N LYS A 648 -13.55 -6.84 -27.56
CA LYS A 648 -12.55 -6.86 -28.64
C LYS A 648 -13.04 -7.55 -29.90
N ILE A 649 -13.80 -8.63 -29.80
CA ILE A 649 -14.46 -9.30 -30.94
C ILE A 649 -15.40 -8.31 -31.63
N PHE A 650 -16.21 -7.56 -30.88
CA PHE A 650 -17.08 -6.53 -31.47
C PHE A 650 -16.27 -5.46 -32.20
N ILE A 651 -15.24 -4.91 -31.55
CA ILE A 651 -14.38 -3.90 -32.20
C ILE A 651 -13.77 -4.47 -33.49
N TYR A 652 -13.23 -5.68 -33.46
CA TYR A 652 -12.64 -6.33 -34.63
C TYR A 652 -13.62 -6.49 -35.80
N HIS A 653 -14.80 -7.09 -35.56
CA HIS A 653 -15.77 -7.35 -36.62
C HIS A 653 -16.35 -6.07 -37.24
N PHE A 654 -16.52 -5.01 -36.45
CA PHE A 654 -17.24 -3.83 -36.92
C PHE A 654 -16.33 -2.67 -37.34
N ALA A 655 -15.05 -2.69 -36.96
CA ALA A 655 -14.05 -1.69 -37.36
C ALA A 655 -13.26 -2.11 -38.61
N SER A 656 -13.05 -3.41 -38.83
CA SER A 656 -12.38 -3.89 -40.03
C SER A 656 -13.40 -3.90 -41.19
N ASN A 657 -13.07 -3.28 -42.33
CA ASN A 657 -13.86 -3.38 -43.57
C ASN A 657 -13.85 -4.81 -44.17
N TYR A 658 -13.56 -5.83 -43.36
CA TYR A 658 -13.45 -7.23 -43.75
C TYR A 658 -14.84 -7.84 -43.77
N GLU A 659 -15.29 -8.23 -44.96
CA GLU A 659 -16.59 -8.84 -45.28
C GLU A 659 -17.77 -8.27 -44.47
N GLN A 660 -18.58 -7.42 -45.11
CA GLN A 660 -19.84 -6.85 -44.59
C GLN A 660 -20.93 -7.91 -44.25
N THR A 661 -20.56 -9.16 -44.02
CA THR A 661 -21.44 -10.32 -43.80
C THR A 661 -21.83 -10.47 -42.33
N LEU A 662 -20.96 -10.12 -41.37
CA LEU A 662 -21.25 -10.25 -39.94
C LEU A 662 -21.91 -9.00 -39.38
N LYS A 663 -23.18 -9.15 -39.00
CA LYS A 663 -24.00 -8.07 -38.45
C LYS A 663 -24.21 -8.25 -36.93
N PHE A 664 -24.34 -7.13 -36.21
CA PHE A 664 -24.63 -7.09 -34.78
C PHE A 664 -26.01 -7.69 -34.53
N THR A 665 -26.07 -8.82 -33.82
CA THR A 665 -27.30 -9.59 -33.59
C THR A 665 -28.02 -9.16 -32.32
N LYS A 666 -29.26 -9.64 -32.16
CA LYS A 666 -30.03 -9.46 -30.92
C LYS A 666 -29.31 -10.02 -29.68
N ASP A 667 -28.62 -11.16 -29.82
CA ASP A 667 -27.86 -11.77 -28.74
C ASP A 667 -26.63 -10.95 -28.37
N ASP A 668 -25.96 -10.34 -29.35
CA ASP A 668 -24.85 -9.43 -29.10
C ASP A 668 -25.30 -8.19 -28.31
N CYS A 669 -26.52 -7.66 -28.59
CA CYS A 669 -27.13 -6.60 -27.77
C CYS A 669 -27.24 -7.01 -26.30
N TYR A 670 -27.82 -8.18 -26.04
CA TYR A 670 -27.98 -8.67 -24.66
C TYR A 670 -26.63 -8.92 -23.98
N ARG A 671 -25.64 -9.45 -24.70
CA ARG A 671 -24.27 -9.67 -24.18
C ARG A 671 -23.62 -8.36 -23.80
N PHE A 672 -23.63 -7.38 -24.70
CA PHE A 672 -23.04 -6.06 -24.46
C PHE A 672 -23.63 -5.42 -23.19
N PHE A 673 -24.96 -5.33 -23.09
CA PHE A 673 -25.61 -4.71 -21.93
C PHE A 673 -25.46 -5.53 -20.64
N SER A 674 -25.35 -6.86 -20.73
CA SER A 674 -24.99 -7.67 -19.57
C SER A 674 -23.60 -7.32 -19.07
N ILE A 675 -22.62 -7.14 -19.97
CA ILE A 675 -21.24 -6.78 -19.62
C ILE A 675 -21.21 -5.40 -18.95
N VAL A 676 -21.76 -4.36 -19.57
CA VAL A 676 -21.69 -3.00 -18.99
C VAL A 676 -22.44 -2.84 -17.66
N LYS A 677 -23.43 -3.69 -17.37
CA LYS A 677 -24.11 -3.75 -16.06
C LYS A 677 -23.30 -4.50 -14.99
N SER A 678 -22.36 -5.33 -15.41
CA SER A 678 -21.60 -6.24 -14.56
C SER A 678 -20.24 -5.67 -14.12
N ILE A 679 -19.74 -4.61 -14.75
CA ILE A 679 -18.39 -4.11 -14.46
C ILE A 679 -18.32 -3.45 -13.07
N PRO A 680 -17.33 -3.82 -12.24
CA PRO A 680 -17.14 -3.17 -10.94
C PRO A 680 -16.67 -1.73 -11.11
N THR A 681 -17.34 -0.79 -10.45
CA THR A 681 -16.98 0.64 -10.44
C THR A 681 -15.88 0.99 -9.43
N ARG A 682 -15.57 0.08 -8.50
CA ARG A 682 -14.60 0.31 -7.41
C ARG A 682 -13.14 0.06 -7.81
N ASP A 683 -12.90 -0.72 -8.87
CA ASP A 683 -11.55 -1.02 -9.37
C ASP A 683 -11.22 -0.06 -10.52
N PRO A 684 -10.33 0.94 -10.32
CA PRO A 684 -10.06 1.96 -11.32
C PRO A 684 -9.42 1.41 -12.60
N LEU A 685 -8.60 0.35 -12.50
CA LEU A 685 -7.90 -0.23 -13.65
C LEU A 685 -8.88 -1.01 -14.53
N VAL A 686 -9.71 -1.85 -13.91
CA VAL A 686 -10.78 -2.58 -14.61
C VAL A 686 -11.76 -1.58 -15.21
N PHE A 687 -12.21 -0.58 -14.44
CA PHE A 687 -13.12 0.44 -14.95
C PHE A 687 -12.55 1.15 -16.18
N LYS A 688 -11.29 1.60 -16.13
CA LYS A 688 -10.63 2.31 -17.25
C LYS A 688 -10.49 1.43 -18.50
N GLU A 689 -10.14 0.14 -18.33
CA GLU A 689 -10.05 -0.80 -19.45
C GLU A 689 -11.41 -0.94 -20.16
N PHE A 690 -12.46 -1.20 -19.39
CA PHE A 690 -13.79 -1.38 -19.96
C PHE A 690 -14.41 -0.07 -20.49
N ASP A 691 -14.18 1.05 -19.83
CA ASP A 691 -14.56 2.38 -20.31
C ASP A 691 -14.02 2.64 -21.72
N ASN A 692 -12.73 2.37 -21.93
CA ASN A 692 -12.10 2.49 -23.25
C ASN A 692 -12.67 1.52 -24.28
N LEU A 693 -12.89 0.25 -23.92
CA LEU A 693 -13.47 -0.74 -24.83
C LEU A 693 -14.91 -0.39 -25.21
N THR A 694 -15.73 0.04 -24.25
CA THR A 694 -17.11 0.48 -24.50
C THR A 694 -17.12 1.71 -25.41
N LYS A 695 -16.27 2.70 -25.18
CA LYS A 695 -16.10 3.86 -26.08
C LYS A 695 -15.77 3.45 -27.51
N GLN A 696 -14.84 2.49 -27.69
CA GLN A 696 -14.48 1.98 -29.02
C GLN A 696 -15.66 1.25 -29.69
N VAL A 697 -16.37 0.37 -28.96
CA VAL A 697 -17.56 -0.31 -29.49
C VAL A 697 -18.63 0.70 -29.94
N ILE A 698 -18.93 1.70 -29.11
CA ILE A 698 -19.93 2.72 -29.44
C ILE A 698 -19.51 3.59 -30.62
N SER A 699 -18.24 4.00 -30.69
CA SER A 699 -17.71 4.73 -31.84
C SER A 699 -17.95 3.96 -33.13
N VAL A 700 -17.56 2.68 -33.14
CA VAL A 700 -17.69 1.83 -34.31
C VAL A 700 -19.15 1.59 -34.68
N LEU A 701 -20.05 1.38 -33.72
CA LEU A 701 -21.49 1.22 -34.02
C LEU A 701 -22.16 2.52 -34.48
N SER A 702 -21.55 3.67 -34.17
CA SER A 702 -22.11 4.98 -34.51
C SER A 702 -21.85 5.41 -35.96
N ASP A 703 -20.70 5.07 -36.55
CA ASP A 703 -20.28 5.53 -37.89
C ASP A 703 -21.31 5.24 -39.00
N SER A 704 -22.19 4.25 -38.79
CA SER A 704 -23.25 3.89 -39.72
C SER A 704 -24.38 3.16 -38.99
N ILE A 705 -25.17 3.92 -38.22
CA ILE A 705 -26.19 3.53 -37.21
C ILE A 705 -27.04 2.29 -37.58
N ARG A 706 -27.24 1.97 -38.87
CA ARG A 706 -28.12 0.88 -39.32
C ARG A 706 -27.43 -0.24 -40.11
N SER A 707 -26.33 0.02 -40.83
CA SER A 707 -25.74 -1.00 -41.72
C SER A 707 -24.98 -2.10 -40.97
N LYS A 708 -24.54 -1.82 -39.74
CA LYS A 708 -23.79 -2.76 -38.88
C LYS A 708 -24.69 -3.71 -38.08
N PHE A 709 -26.00 -3.47 -38.05
CA PHE A 709 -26.97 -4.30 -37.33
C PHE A 709 -27.68 -5.28 -38.27
N GLU A 710 -28.08 -6.43 -37.73
CA GLU A 710 -28.74 -7.50 -38.50
C GLU A 710 -29.93 -6.97 -39.31
N ASN A 711 -30.78 -6.21 -38.63
CA ASN A 711 -31.94 -5.51 -39.16
C ASN A 711 -32.21 -4.21 -38.34
N ASN A 712 -33.19 -3.42 -38.77
CA ASN A 712 -33.54 -2.16 -38.10
C ASN A 712 -34.11 -2.38 -36.69
N GLU A 713 -34.83 -3.47 -36.44
CA GLU A 713 -35.40 -3.77 -35.12
C GLU A 713 -34.31 -3.97 -34.07
N VAL A 714 -33.21 -4.65 -34.43
CA VAL A 714 -32.06 -4.85 -33.54
C VAL A 714 -31.35 -3.53 -33.26
N ALA A 715 -31.20 -2.66 -34.27
CA ALA A 715 -30.64 -1.33 -34.08
C ALA A 715 -31.49 -0.49 -33.10
N GLU A 716 -32.82 -0.47 -33.30
CA GLU A 716 -33.75 0.24 -32.41
C GLU A 716 -33.71 -0.32 -30.99
N LEU A 717 -33.67 -1.65 -30.84
CA LEU A 717 -33.53 -2.31 -29.54
C LEU A 717 -32.24 -1.88 -28.83
N PHE A 718 -31.11 -1.86 -29.54
CA PHE A 718 -29.82 -1.48 -28.98
C PHE A 718 -29.84 -0.04 -28.48
N TRP A 719 -30.24 0.91 -29.33
CA TRP A 719 -30.22 2.34 -28.98
C TRP A 719 -31.24 2.69 -27.90
N LYS A 720 -32.40 2.02 -27.87
CA LYS A 720 -33.37 2.15 -26.78
C LYS A 720 -32.82 1.68 -25.43
N GLU A 721 -32.13 0.52 -25.40
CA GLU A 721 -31.51 0.04 -24.17
C GLU A 721 -30.28 0.88 -23.79
N TYR A 722 -29.54 1.41 -24.76
CA TYR A 722 -28.43 2.36 -24.54
C TYR A 722 -28.94 3.63 -23.84
N GLU A 723 -29.98 4.26 -24.38
CA GLU A 723 -30.60 5.45 -23.78
C GLU A 723 -31.13 5.16 -22.36
N LYS A 724 -31.72 3.98 -22.14
CA LYS A 724 -32.15 3.54 -20.81
C LYS A 724 -30.98 3.42 -19.83
N GLN A 725 -29.81 2.94 -20.27
CA GLN A 725 -28.61 2.88 -19.43
C GLN A 725 -28.07 4.28 -19.08
N ILE A 726 -28.14 5.23 -20.01
CA ILE A 726 -27.83 6.65 -19.76
C ILE A 726 -28.77 7.21 -18.69
N LYS A 727 -30.08 7.02 -18.85
CA LYS A 727 -31.09 7.43 -17.87
C LYS A 727 -30.89 6.80 -16.49
N SER A 728 -30.40 5.56 -16.43
CA SER A 728 -30.08 4.89 -15.17
C SER A 728 -28.71 5.25 -14.59
N ASN A 729 -28.00 6.22 -15.16
CA ASN A 729 -26.68 6.67 -14.69
C ASN A 729 -25.60 5.57 -14.67
N ASN A 730 -25.59 4.68 -15.67
CA ASN A 730 -24.48 3.74 -15.83
C ASN A 730 -23.24 4.50 -16.32
N LEU A 731 -22.23 4.65 -15.45
CA LEU A 731 -21.07 5.50 -15.68
C LEU A 731 -20.28 5.17 -16.96
N ILE A 732 -20.13 3.88 -17.30
CA ILE A 732 -19.39 3.41 -18.48
C ILE A 732 -20.16 3.69 -19.77
N VAL A 733 -21.49 3.59 -19.71
CA VAL A 733 -22.34 3.94 -20.84
C VAL A 733 -22.38 5.46 -20.99
N CYS A 734 -22.53 6.22 -19.90
CA CYS A 734 -22.49 7.69 -19.91
C CYS A 734 -21.18 8.23 -20.49
N SER A 735 -20.03 7.73 -20.04
CA SER A 735 -18.72 8.14 -20.59
C SER A 735 -18.55 7.83 -22.08
N SER A 736 -19.27 6.85 -22.62
CA SER A 736 -19.26 6.52 -24.05
C SER A 736 -20.13 7.42 -24.94
N LEU A 737 -21.02 8.22 -24.34
CA LEU A 737 -21.99 9.05 -25.07
C LEU A 737 -21.31 10.02 -26.07
N PRO A 738 -20.18 10.69 -25.73
CA PRO A 738 -19.45 11.49 -26.69
C PRO A 738 -18.79 10.71 -27.83
N LYS A 739 -18.94 9.39 -27.95
CA LYS A 739 -18.49 8.62 -29.12
C LYS A 739 -19.56 8.40 -30.19
N LEU A 740 -20.78 8.90 -29.97
CA LEU A 740 -21.82 8.91 -31.00
C LEU A 740 -21.56 9.96 -32.09
N GLU A 741 -22.29 9.88 -33.19
CA GLU A 741 -22.37 10.95 -34.18
C GLU A 741 -22.90 12.24 -33.52
N PRO A 742 -22.43 13.43 -33.92
CA PRO A 742 -22.69 14.70 -33.23
C PRO A 742 -24.19 15.00 -32.98
N ARG A 743 -25.04 14.75 -33.98
CA ARG A 743 -26.49 14.97 -33.86
C ARG A 743 -27.13 14.00 -32.88
N HIS A 744 -26.81 12.72 -33.00
CA HIS A 744 -27.32 11.66 -32.13
C HIS A 744 -26.85 11.84 -30.67
N PHE A 745 -25.60 12.30 -30.47
CA PHE A 745 -25.10 12.75 -29.18
C PHE A 745 -25.97 13.86 -28.59
N SER A 746 -26.19 14.94 -29.34
CA SER A 746 -26.98 16.10 -28.89
C SER A 746 -28.40 15.70 -28.51
N GLU A 747 -29.06 14.90 -29.34
CA GLU A 747 -30.43 14.41 -29.09
C GLU A 747 -30.55 13.66 -27.77
N ILE A 748 -29.70 12.64 -27.54
CA ILE A 748 -29.73 11.85 -26.30
C ILE A 748 -29.30 12.69 -25.10
N PHE A 749 -28.25 13.51 -25.26
CA PHE A 749 -27.68 14.31 -24.18
C PHE A 749 -28.71 15.28 -23.61
N TYR A 750 -29.36 16.09 -24.46
CA TYR A 750 -30.36 17.04 -24.00
C TYR A 750 -31.66 16.38 -23.53
N LYS A 751 -32.07 15.27 -24.16
CA LYS A 751 -33.24 14.50 -23.70
C LYS A 751 -33.07 13.95 -22.29
N GLN A 752 -31.85 13.60 -21.88
CA GLN A 752 -31.56 13.02 -20.56
C GLN A 752 -30.85 13.97 -19.58
N LEU A 753 -30.55 15.22 -19.97
CA LEU A 753 -29.72 16.14 -19.17
C LEU A 753 -30.20 16.33 -17.73
N GLN A 754 -31.53 16.38 -17.52
CA GLN A 754 -32.16 16.56 -16.22
C GLN A 754 -32.18 15.29 -15.35
N THR A 755 -32.03 14.10 -15.95
CA THR A 755 -32.03 12.81 -15.22
C THR A 755 -30.63 12.34 -14.85
N LEU A 756 -29.59 12.96 -15.44
CA LEU A 756 -28.19 12.63 -15.19
C LEU A 756 -27.73 13.15 -13.84
N SER A 757 -27.09 12.27 -13.06
CA SER A 757 -26.37 12.62 -11.85
C SER A 757 -25.11 13.43 -12.19
N CYS A 758 -24.61 14.19 -11.21
CA CYS A 758 -23.37 14.95 -11.35
C CYS A 758 -22.17 14.08 -11.75
N GLN A 759 -22.08 12.83 -11.27
CA GLN A 759 -21.04 11.88 -11.66
C GLN A 759 -21.14 11.51 -13.15
N SER A 760 -22.34 11.23 -13.65
CA SER A 760 -22.55 10.89 -15.06
C SER A 760 -22.29 12.08 -15.97
N LYS A 761 -22.75 13.28 -15.59
CA LYS A 761 -22.44 14.53 -16.31
C LYS A 761 -20.93 14.76 -16.38
N SER A 762 -20.23 14.67 -15.25
CA SER A 762 -18.77 14.77 -15.19
C SER A 762 -18.09 13.77 -16.13
N LYS A 763 -18.50 12.50 -16.15
CA LYS A 763 -17.92 11.49 -17.07
C LYS A 763 -18.18 11.75 -18.55
N ILE A 764 -19.36 12.29 -18.90
CA ILE A 764 -19.65 12.72 -20.26
C ILE A 764 -18.72 13.89 -20.65
N ILE A 765 -18.56 14.87 -19.75
CA ILE A 765 -17.69 16.03 -19.98
C ILE A 765 -16.21 15.62 -20.08
N ASP A 766 -15.72 14.74 -19.20
CA ASP A 766 -14.35 14.19 -19.25
C ASP A 766 -14.06 13.53 -20.61
N SER A 767 -15.02 12.73 -21.10
CA SER A 767 -14.90 12.03 -22.37
C SER A 767 -14.93 12.97 -23.58
N LEU A 768 -15.74 14.03 -23.52
CA LEU A 768 -15.76 15.09 -24.51
C LEU A 768 -14.46 15.91 -24.50
N THR A 769 -13.90 16.15 -23.31
CA THR A 769 -12.59 16.83 -23.12
C THR A 769 -11.45 16.08 -23.79
N ALA A 770 -11.54 14.75 -23.88
CA ALA A 770 -10.57 13.94 -24.61
C ALA A 770 -10.63 14.14 -26.14
N ASP A 771 -11.75 14.59 -26.70
CA ASP A 771 -12.05 14.63 -28.14
C ASP A 771 -12.26 16.06 -28.66
N THR A 772 -11.15 16.79 -28.77
CA THR A 772 -11.11 18.21 -29.19
C THR A 772 -11.78 18.46 -30.54
N THR A 773 -11.61 17.55 -31.49
CA THR A 773 -12.23 17.63 -32.83
C THR A 773 -13.74 17.59 -32.75
N LYS A 774 -14.30 16.66 -31.96
CA LYS A 774 -15.74 16.58 -31.78
C LYS A 774 -16.28 17.77 -31.00
N PHE A 775 -15.57 18.22 -29.97
CA PHE A 775 -15.97 19.42 -29.23
C PHE A 775 -16.07 20.65 -30.14
N GLN A 776 -15.05 20.88 -30.98
CA GLN A 776 -15.06 21.97 -31.96
C GLN A 776 -16.27 21.87 -32.91
N LEU A 777 -16.55 20.67 -33.43
CA LEU A 777 -17.67 20.45 -34.31
C LEU A 777 -19.01 20.76 -33.62
N LEU A 778 -19.21 20.28 -32.38
CA LEU A 778 -20.44 20.50 -31.63
C LEU A 778 -20.71 21.99 -31.36
N ILE A 779 -19.66 22.76 -31.03
CA ILE A 779 -19.76 24.21 -30.82
C ILE A 779 -20.06 24.92 -32.15
N THR A 780 -19.27 24.66 -33.19
CA THR A 780 -19.43 25.33 -34.50
C THR A 780 -20.75 25.00 -35.21
N SER A 781 -21.31 23.82 -34.97
CA SER A 781 -22.61 23.41 -35.53
C SER A 781 -23.80 23.76 -34.64
N GLY A 782 -23.60 24.41 -33.49
CA GLY A 782 -24.67 24.74 -32.52
C GLY A 782 -25.36 23.52 -31.89
N LEU A 783 -24.71 22.35 -31.92
CA LEU A 783 -25.23 21.10 -31.34
C LEU A 783 -24.91 20.98 -29.85
N LEU A 784 -24.01 21.80 -29.33
CA LEU A 784 -23.87 22.06 -27.89
C LEU A 784 -24.28 23.50 -27.65
N HIS A 785 -25.41 23.71 -26.97
CA HIS A 785 -25.93 25.03 -26.63
C HIS A 785 -24.92 25.81 -25.78
N GLU A 786 -24.75 27.09 -26.11
CA GLU A 786 -23.78 27.99 -25.47
C GLU A 786 -23.97 28.09 -23.95
N ASN A 787 -25.23 28.06 -23.48
CA ASN A 787 -25.55 28.12 -22.05
C ASN A 787 -25.16 26.84 -21.30
N SER A 788 -24.98 25.70 -21.98
CA SER A 788 -24.67 24.43 -21.30
C SER A 788 -23.32 24.47 -20.56
N LEU A 789 -22.31 25.15 -21.13
CA LEU A 789 -21.02 25.32 -20.44
C LEU A 789 -21.15 26.17 -19.17
N LEU A 790 -22.00 27.21 -19.23
CA LEU A 790 -22.30 28.05 -18.06
C LEU A 790 -23.06 27.25 -17.00
N ASP A 791 -24.04 26.44 -17.40
CA ASP A 791 -24.78 25.57 -16.49
C ASP A 791 -23.85 24.58 -15.79
N PHE A 792 -22.85 24.03 -16.48
CA PHE A 792 -21.87 23.12 -15.88
C PHE A 792 -20.94 23.83 -14.89
N LEU A 793 -20.44 25.03 -15.22
CA LEU A 793 -19.65 25.85 -14.28
C LEU A 793 -20.47 26.33 -13.08
N ASN A 794 -21.80 26.37 -13.22
CA ASN A 794 -22.72 26.79 -12.17
C ASN A 794 -23.49 25.61 -11.54
N ASP A 795 -23.03 24.37 -11.68
CA ASP A 795 -23.65 23.20 -11.03
C ASP A 795 -23.23 23.13 -9.55
N TYR A 796 -24.06 23.70 -8.67
CA TYR A 796 -23.90 23.67 -7.20
C TYR A 796 -24.82 22.63 -6.54
N THR A 797 -25.09 21.51 -7.23
CA THR A 797 -25.93 20.45 -6.68
C THR A 797 -25.33 19.88 -5.40
N ILE A 798 -26.11 19.91 -4.31
CA ILE A 798 -25.72 19.39 -2.99
C ILE A 798 -26.57 18.15 -2.67
N THR A 799 -25.92 17.13 -2.11
CA THR A 799 -26.59 15.93 -1.57
C THR A 799 -26.16 15.71 -0.12
N GLU A 800 -26.60 14.62 0.52
CA GLU A 800 -26.12 14.20 1.84
C GLU A 800 -24.60 14.02 1.90
N GLN A 801 -23.95 13.76 0.76
CA GLN A 801 -22.48 13.64 0.64
C GLN A 801 -21.77 14.99 0.49
N GLY A 802 -22.50 16.11 0.53
CA GLY A 802 -21.98 17.46 0.31
C GLY A 802 -22.14 17.95 -1.14
N ASP A 803 -21.23 18.81 -1.57
CA ASP A 803 -21.22 19.43 -2.91
C ASP A 803 -20.76 18.44 -3.99
N VAL A 804 -21.71 17.74 -4.59
CA VAL A 804 -21.45 16.77 -5.67
C VAL A 804 -21.33 17.48 -7.03
N GLY A 805 -21.93 18.67 -7.17
CA GLY A 805 -21.82 19.54 -8.33
C GLY A 805 -20.38 19.97 -8.64
N ARG A 806 -19.50 20.01 -7.62
CA ARG A 806 -18.05 20.20 -7.79
C ARG A 806 -17.44 19.28 -8.86
N LEU A 807 -17.90 18.04 -9.01
CA LEU A 807 -17.40 17.11 -10.04
C LEU A 807 -17.66 17.65 -11.46
N VAL A 808 -18.87 18.15 -11.70
CA VAL A 808 -19.27 18.74 -12.98
C VAL A 808 -18.47 20.00 -13.26
N ARG A 809 -18.31 20.87 -12.26
CA ARG A 809 -17.53 22.11 -12.37
C ARG A 809 -16.06 21.84 -12.66
N THR A 810 -15.47 20.84 -12.02
CA THR A 810 -14.09 20.42 -12.28
C THR A 810 -13.91 19.95 -13.72
N SER A 811 -14.74 19.00 -14.16
CA SER A 811 -14.70 18.53 -15.55
C SER A 811 -14.94 19.65 -16.58
N ALA A 812 -15.82 20.61 -16.26
CA ALA A 812 -16.09 21.76 -17.14
C ALA A 812 -14.88 22.72 -17.22
N CYS A 813 -14.20 23.00 -16.10
CA CYS A 813 -12.96 23.77 -16.11
C CYS A 813 -11.86 23.07 -16.94
N GLU A 814 -11.72 21.76 -16.82
CA GLU A 814 -10.77 20.98 -17.63
C GLU A 814 -11.12 21.02 -19.13
N LEU A 815 -12.40 20.87 -19.47
CA LEU A 815 -12.90 20.98 -20.84
C LEU A 815 -12.53 22.33 -21.46
N ILE A 816 -12.78 23.42 -20.73
CA ILE A 816 -12.47 24.79 -21.18
C ILE A 816 -10.97 24.97 -21.30
N SER A 817 -10.19 24.54 -20.29
CA SER A 817 -8.74 24.67 -20.29
C SER A 817 -8.09 24.01 -21.51
N LYS A 818 -8.49 22.77 -21.80
CA LYS A 818 -7.93 22.01 -22.92
C LYS A 818 -8.36 22.54 -24.30
N ASN A 819 -9.54 23.15 -24.39
CA ASN A 819 -10.10 23.64 -25.65
C ASN A 819 -10.15 25.18 -25.73
N LYS A 820 -9.37 25.88 -24.91
CA LYS A 820 -9.39 27.34 -24.79
C LYS A 820 -9.15 28.05 -26.12
N ASN A 821 -8.23 27.55 -26.95
CA ASN A 821 -7.95 28.16 -28.25
C ASN A 821 -9.20 28.16 -29.15
N ILE A 822 -9.97 27.07 -29.18
CA ILE A 822 -11.20 26.98 -29.99
C ILE A 822 -12.25 27.97 -29.48
N LEU A 823 -12.36 28.14 -28.16
CA LEU A 823 -13.29 29.06 -27.52
C LEU A 823 -12.85 30.53 -27.65
N LEU A 824 -11.54 30.80 -27.79
CA LEU A 824 -10.94 32.13 -27.83
C LEU A 824 -10.58 32.63 -29.24
N SER A 825 -10.48 31.75 -30.25
CA SER A 825 -9.97 32.09 -31.60
C SER A 825 -11.06 32.34 -32.67
N GLY A 826 -12.35 32.35 -32.32
CA GLY A 826 -13.47 32.36 -33.28
C GLY A 826 -13.98 33.76 -33.67
N SER A 827 -14.11 34.01 -34.97
CA SER A 827 -14.76 35.19 -35.56
C SER A 827 -16.26 35.26 -35.26
N THR A 828 -16.73 36.41 -34.77
CA THR A 828 -18.13 36.88 -34.64
C THR A 828 -19.13 36.09 -33.77
N THR A 829 -18.88 34.83 -33.44
CA THR A 829 -19.52 34.08 -32.35
C THR A 829 -18.44 33.74 -31.31
N ASP A 830 -18.35 34.32 -30.12
CA ASP A 830 -19.22 35.28 -29.43
C ASP A 830 -18.41 35.88 -28.28
N LEU A 831 -18.03 37.17 -28.34
CA LEU A 831 -17.56 37.91 -27.16
C LEU A 831 -18.53 37.75 -25.96
N ARG A 832 -19.81 37.42 -26.25
CA ARG A 832 -20.86 37.11 -25.27
C ARG A 832 -20.57 35.87 -24.42
N ILE A 833 -20.04 34.79 -25.00
CA ILE A 833 -19.76 33.54 -24.24
C ILE A 833 -18.58 33.79 -23.30
N ILE A 834 -17.49 34.37 -23.80
CA ILE A 834 -16.33 34.75 -22.99
C ILE A 834 -16.75 35.72 -21.88
N SER A 835 -17.58 36.73 -22.20
CA SER A 835 -18.09 37.69 -21.21
C SER A 835 -18.90 37.05 -20.08
N LYS A 836 -19.48 35.87 -20.29
CA LYS A 836 -20.23 35.11 -19.28
C LYS A 836 -19.41 34.02 -18.59
N LEU A 837 -18.47 33.38 -19.29
CA LEU A 837 -17.61 32.32 -18.74
C LEU A 837 -16.58 32.89 -17.75
N ILE A 838 -15.92 33.99 -18.11
CA ILE A 838 -14.87 34.60 -17.29
C ILE A 838 -15.35 34.96 -15.88
N PRO A 839 -16.52 35.62 -15.69
CA PRO A 839 -17.07 35.85 -14.35
C PRO A 839 -17.24 34.58 -13.51
N SER A 840 -17.75 33.49 -14.12
CA SER A 840 -17.91 32.21 -13.41
C SER A 840 -16.56 31.60 -13.04
N LEU A 841 -15.58 31.63 -13.94
CA LEU A 841 -14.23 31.15 -13.65
C LEU A 841 -13.56 31.97 -12.54
N ILE A 842 -13.70 33.30 -12.55
CA ILE A 842 -13.19 34.19 -11.50
C ILE A 842 -13.81 33.82 -10.14
N ARG A 843 -15.13 33.63 -10.10
CA ARG A 843 -15.80 33.19 -8.87
C ARG A 843 -15.27 31.84 -8.39
N ILE A 844 -15.17 30.85 -9.27
CA ILE A 844 -14.68 29.51 -8.94
C ILE A 844 -13.22 29.55 -8.46
N SER A 845 -12.38 30.40 -9.06
CA SER A 845 -10.97 30.58 -8.69
C SER A 845 -10.76 31.15 -7.29
N THR A 846 -11.83 31.63 -6.65
CA THR A 846 -11.78 32.18 -5.30
C THR A 846 -12.68 31.42 -4.32
N GLU A 847 -13.37 30.34 -4.75
CA GLU A 847 -14.24 29.50 -3.92
C GLU A 847 -13.47 28.46 -3.06
N PRO A 848 -14.08 27.89 -2.00
CA PRO A 848 -13.38 27.04 -1.02
C PRO A 848 -12.71 25.77 -1.58
N ALA A 849 -13.14 25.25 -2.72
CA ALA A 849 -12.69 23.95 -3.21
C ALA A 849 -11.26 24.00 -3.80
N THR A 850 -10.23 23.73 -2.98
CA THR A 850 -8.80 23.95 -3.27
C THR A 850 -8.34 23.50 -4.66
N GLU A 851 -8.62 22.27 -5.07
CA GLU A 851 -8.15 21.76 -6.38
C GLU A 851 -8.88 22.43 -7.56
N LEU A 852 -10.19 22.69 -7.40
CA LEU A 852 -10.99 23.39 -8.40
C LEU A 852 -10.57 24.86 -8.48
N LYS A 853 -10.26 25.48 -7.34
CA LYS A 853 -9.73 26.84 -7.19
C LYS A 853 -8.44 26.99 -8.00
N LYS A 854 -7.46 26.12 -7.76
CA LYS A 854 -6.18 26.10 -8.48
C LYS A 854 -6.37 25.94 -9.98
N LEU A 855 -7.18 24.95 -10.40
CA LEU A 855 -7.45 24.71 -11.82
C LEU A 855 -8.06 25.95 -12.52
N ALA A 856 -9.06 26.57 -11.90
CA ALA A 856 -9.69 27.78 -12.44
C ALA A 856 -8.71 28.98 -12.45
N PHE A 857 -7.89 29.14 -11.41
CA PHE A 857 -6.90 30.21 -11.33
C PHE A 857 -5.80 30.07 -12.38
N THR A 858 -5.25 28.87 -12.58
CA THR A 858 -4.27 28.59 -13.64
C THR A 858 -4.86 28.91 -15.02
N LEU A 859 -6.11 28.51 -15.27
CA LEU A 859 -6.80 28.82 -16.52
C LEU A 859 -6.97 30.34 -16.73
N LEU A 860 -7.36 31.09 -15.70
CA LEU A 860 -7.47 32.54 -15.79
C LEU A 860 -6.11 33.21 -16.01
N SER A 861 -5.08 32.74 -15.31
CA SER A 861 -3.72 33.28 -15.44
C SER A 861 -3.20 33.10 -16.88
N ASP A 862 -3.49 31.95 -17.47
CA ASP A 862 -3.20 31.67 -18.88
C ASP A 862 -3.97 32.59 -19.84
N ILE A 863 -5.25 32.86 -19.57
CA ILE A 863 -6.10 33.70 -20.42
C ILE A 863 -5.65 35.17 -20.36
N PHE A 864 -5.35 35.66 -19.16
CA PHE A 864 -4.95 37.05 -18.92
C PHE A 864 -3.43 37.28 -19.03
N LYS A 865 -2.64 36.21 -19.21
CA LYS A 865 -1.17 36.23 -19.24
C LYS A 865 -0.54 36.84 -17.98
N SER A 866 -1.13 36.60 -16.81
CA SER A 866 -0.59 37.04 -15.53
C SER A 866 0.53 36.11 -15.04
N SER A 867 1.53 36.66 -14.34
CA SER A 867 2.62 35.88 -13.76
C SER A 867 2.20 35.19 -12.46
N ASN A 868 2.44 33.88 -12.36
CA ASN A 868 2.24 33.12 -11.12
C ASN A 868 3.55 32.98 -10.36
N ASP A 869 3.50 33.26 -9.06
CA ASP A 869 4.64 33.14 -8.15
C ASP A 869 4.38 31.99 -7.17
N ASP A 870 4.88 30.80 -7.51
CA ASP A 870 4.71 29.57 -6.71
C ASP A 870 5.29 29.68 -5.29
N SER A 871 6.10 30.70 -4.99
CA SER A 871 6.62 30.95 -3.64
C SER A 871 5.60 31.57 -2.69
N LYS A 872 4.50 32.15 -3.22
CA LYS A 872 3.43 32.78 -2.44
C LYS A 872 2.23 31.87 -2.28
N SER A 873 1.50 32.02 -1.19
CA SER A 873 0.24 31.29 -0.99
C SER A 873 -0.78 31.61 -2.09
N ILE A 874 -1.66 30.66 -2.38
CA ILE A 874 -2.69 30.84 -3.43
C ILE A 874 -3.60 32.04 -3.14
N HIS A 875 -3.89 32.32 -1.86
CA HIS A 875 -4.70 33.47 -1.46
C HIS A 875 -3.97 34.80 -1.72
N CYS A 876 -2.66 34.86 -1.47
CA CYS A 876 -1.83 36.01 -1.80
C CYS A 876 -1.79 36.26 -3.32
N GLN A 877 -1.62 35.20 -4.11
CA GLN A 877 -1.64 35.27 -5.56
C GLN A 877 -3.00 35.74 -6.10
N LEU A 878 -4.11 35.24 -5.55
CA LEU A 878 -5.46 35.66 -5.92
C LEU A 878 -5.71 37.13 -5.64
N LEU A 879 -5.28 37.63 -4.47
CA LEU A 879 -5.42 39.04 -4.10
C LEU A 879 -4.52 39.95 -4.94
N THR A 880 -3.33 39.47 -5.34
CA THR A 880 -2.47 40.17 -6.31
C THR A 880 -3.13 40.22 -7.69
N PHE A 881 -3.76 39.12 -8.12
CA PHE A 881 -4.49 39.04 -9.38
C PHE A 881 -5.73 39.96 -9.40
N TYR A 882 -6.37 40.19 -8.25
CA TYR A 882 -7.44 41.18 -8.14
C TYR A 882 -6.97 42.62 -8.41
N ASP A 883 -5.71 42.93 -8.06
CA ASP A 883 -5.15 44.28 -8.23
C ASP A 883 -4.84 44.66 -9.68
N GLU A 884 -4.92 43.71 -10.59
CA GLU A 884 -4.81 43.96 -12.02
C GLU A 884 -5.98 44.83 -12.52
N GLU A 885 -5.68 45.87 -13.30
CA GLU A 885 -6.66 46.90 -13.75
C GLU A 885 -7.91 46.28 -14.40
N TYR A 886 -7.72 45.23 -15.21
CA TYR A 886 -8.81 44.56 -15.92
C TYR A 886 -9.77 43.75 -15.01
N ILE A 887 -9.36 43.43 -13.77
CA ILE A 887 -10.22 42.81 -12.75
C ILE A 887 -10.85 43.87 -11.87
N LYS A 888 -10.05 44.81 -11.36
CA LYS A 888 -10.48 45.86 -10.43
C LYS A 888 -11.52 46.80 -11.05
N ASP A 889 -11.30 47.24 -12.29
CA ASP A 889 -12.15 48.25 -12.95
C ASP A 889 -13.40 47.63 -13.60
N ASN A 890 -13.44 46.31 -13.76
CA ASN A 890 -14.61 45.61 -14.29
C ASN A 890 -15.54 45.17 -13.15
N THR A 891 -16.64 45.91 -12.96
CA THR A 891 -17.60 45.65 -11.87
C THR A 891 -18.14 44.21 -11.83
N ILE A 892 -18.29 43.54 -12.98
CA ILE A 892 -18.78 42.15 -13.03
C ILE A 892 -17.70 41.18 -12.51
N TYR A 893 -16.44 41.38 -12.92
CA TYR A 893 -15.31 40.55 -12.52
C TYR A 893 -14.99 40.76 -11.04
N MET A 894 -14.86 42.01 -10.62
CA MET A 894 -14.69 42.42 -9.22
C MET A 894 -15.73 41.76 -8.30
N ARG A 895 -17.02 41.85 -8.64
CA ARG A 895 -18.09 41.26 -7.81
C ARG A 895 -18.03 39.74 -7.77
N ASN A 896 -17.69 39.07 -8.86
CA ASN A 896 -17.57 37.61 -8.87
C ASN A 896 -16.33 37.14 -8.09
N PHE A 897 -15.23 37.87 -8.17
CA PHE A 897 -14.03 37.63 -7.37
C PHE A 897 -14.37 37.67 -5.88
N TRP A 898 -14.95 38.77 -5.42
CA TRP A 898 -15.29 38.92 -4.01
C TRP A 898 -16.38 37.97 -3.55
N LYS A 899 -17.35 37.61 -4.41
CA LYS A 899 -18.31 36.54 -4.11
C LYS A 899 -17.62 35.22 -3.79
N GLY A 900 -16.69 34.77 -4.64
CA GLY A 900 -15.96 33.53 -4.37
C GLY A 900 -15.06 33.65 -3.14
N TYR A 901 -14.32 34.76 -3.00
CA TYR A 901 -13.41 34.96 -1.86
C TYR A 901 -14.14 34.99 -0.52
N MET A 902 -15.30 35.65 -0.47
CA MET A 902 -16.21 35.62 0.70
C MET A 902 -16.69 34.19 1.00
N MET A 903 -16.87 33.34 -0.02
CA MET A 903 -17.21 31.94 0.20
C MET A 903 -16.06 31.17 0.83
N THR A 904 -14.82 31.39 0.38
CA THR A 904 -13.60 30.80 1.00
C THR A 904 -13.49 31.21 2.46
N LEU A 905 -13.40 32.51 2.73
CA LEU A 905 -13.16 33.00 4.09
C LEU A 905 -14.38 32.89 5.01
N GLY A 906 -15.60 32.73 4.47
CA GLY A 906 -16.82 32.45 5.23
C GLY A 906 -17.17 30.96 5.38
N ALA A 907 -16.33 30.05 4.85
CA ALA A 907 -16.65 28.62 4.79
C ALA A 907 -16.84 28.02 6.20
N VAL A 908 -17.91 27.21 6.33
CA VAL A 908 -18.25 26.46 7.55
C VAL A 908 -17.44 25.16 7.65
N HIS A 909 -17.14 24.55 6.51
CA HIS A 909 -16.37 23.31 6.42
C HIS A 909 -15.10 23.59 5.60
N ALA A 910 -14.06 24.07 6.29
CA ALA A 910 -12.71 24.29 5.77
C ALA A 910 -11.71 23.98 6.89
N THR A 911 -10.42 23.79 6.56
CA THR A 911 -9.39 23.61 7.58
C THR A 911 -9.11 24.94 8.28
N ASP A 912 -8.83 24.91 9.58
CA ASP A 912 -8.47 26.12 10.34
C ASP A 912 -7.24 26.81 9.73
N GLU A 913 -6.32 26.04 9.14
CA GLU A 913 -5.14 26.54 8.43
C GLU A 913 -5.52 27.37 7.18
N ASP A 914 -6.38 26.85 6.29
CA ASP A 914 -6.80 27.57 5.07
C ASP A 914 -7.64 28.83 5.40
N LEU A 915 -8.46 28.75 6.45
CA LEU A 915 -9.21 29.90 6.95
C LEU A 915 -8.29 30.97 7.55
N THR A 916 -7.31 30.58 8.34
CA THR A 916 -6.35 31.49 8.96
C THR A 916 -5.46 32.14 7.89
N GLU A 917 -4.99 31.37 6.91
CA GLU A 917 -4.17 31.88 5.81
C GLU A 917 -4.96 32.86 4.93
N SER A 918 -6.18 32.50 4.51
CA SER A 918 -7.03 33.40 3.72
C SER A 918 -7.42 34.69 4.46
N LEU A 919 -7.61 34.63 5.78
CA LEU A 919 -7.86 35.80 6.62
C LEU A 919 -6.60 36.69 6.71
N ASN A 920 -5.45 36.11 7.02
CA ASN A 920 -4.19 36.84 7.17
C ASN A 920 -3.78 37.54 5.86
N GLU A 921 -3.91 36.86 4.72
CA GLU A 921 -3.63 37.48 3.42
C GLU A 921 -4.63 38.59 3.08
N PHE A 922 -5.92 38.42 3.40
CA PHE A 922 -6.89 39.51 3.25
C PHE A 922 -6.53 40.73 4.12
N ILE A 923 -6.14 40.52 5.38
CA ILE A 923 -5.74 41.60 6.30
C ILE A 923 -4.50 42.32 5.78
N ARG A 924 -3.48 41.59 5.30
CA ARG A 924 -2.29 42.17 4.68
C ARG A 924 -2.64 43.03 3.47
N PHE A 925 -3.45 42.47 2.57
CA PHE A 925 -3.96 43.16 1.38
C PHE A 925 -4.75 44.41 1.73
N TYR A 926 -5.64 44.33 2.72
CA TYR A 926 -6.43 45.46 3.20
C TYR A 926 -5.56 46.57 3.80
N ASN A 927 -4.61 46.20 4.67
CA ASN A 927 -3.74 47.16 5.34
C ASN A 927 -2.74 47.85 4.39
N ASN A 928 -2.31 47.16 3.34
CA ASN A 928 -1.40 47.71 2.32
C ASN A 928 -2.05 48.79 1.42
N ARG A 929 -3.38 49.00 1.47
CA ARG A 929 -4.05 50.09 0.76
C ARG A 929 -3.65 51.45 1.34
N THR A 930 -3.14 52.33 0.48
CA THR A 930 -2.55 53.61 0.86
C THR A 930 -3.57 54.71 1.16
N SER A 931 -4.77 54.64 0.56
CA SER A 931 -5.82 55.65 0.78
C SER A 931 -6.99 55.10 1.61
N ASN A 932 -7.58 55.95 2.45
CA ASN A 932 -8.82 55.61 3.16
C ASN A 932 -10.00 55.44 2.19
N ASP A 933 -10.00 56.14 1.06
CA ASP A 933 -11.01 56.04 0.01
C ASP A 933 -11.07 54.64 -0.62
N GLU A 934 -9.92 54.03 -0.94
CA GLU A 934 -9.87 52.65 -1.46
C GLU A 934 -10.38 51.61 -0.45
N LYS A 935 -10.06 51.81 0.83
CA LYS A 935 -10.57 50.95 1.91
C LYS A 935 -12.09 51.09 2.05
N LEU A 936 -12.59 52.32 1.98
CA LEU A 936 -14.02 52.62 2.05
C LEU A 936 -14.78 52.01 0.86
N GLU A 937 -14.25 52.15 -0.36
CA GLU A 937 -14.84 51.56 -1.56
C GLU A 937 -14.93 50.04 -1.47
N LEU A 938 -13.84 49.38 -1.05
CA LEU A 938 -13.80 47.94 -0.85
C LEU A 938 -14.84 47.47 0.18
N CYS A 939 -14.88 48.10 1.36
CA CYS A 939 -15.87 47.77 2.40
C CYS A 939 -17.31 47.95 1.89
N ASN A 940 -17.57 49.02 1.13
CA ASN A 940 -18.88 49.28 0.55
C ASN A 940 -19.27 48.22 -0.49
N GLU A 941 -18.36 47.80 -1.37
CA GLU A 941 -18.63 46.75 -2.36
C GLU A 941 -18.85 45.38 -1.71
N LEU A 942 -18.03 45.00 -0.71
CA LEU A 942 -18.20 43.75 0.05
C LEU A 942 -19.57 43.69 0.74
N ILE A 943 -20.06 44.81 1.29
CA ILE A 943 -21.41 44.88 1.84
C ILE A 943 -22.46 44.80 0.73
N LYS A 944 -22.29 45.49 -0.41
CA LYS A 944 -23.24 45.49 -1.52
C LYS A 944 -23.45 44.09 -2.12
N ILE A 945 -22.41 43.25 -2.13
CA ILE A 945 -22.47 41.87 -2.64
C ILE A 945 -23.47 40.99 -1.88
N ILE A 946 -23.68 41.25 -0.58
CA ILE A 946 -24.69 40.55 0.22
C ILE A 946 -26.08 40.87 -0.35
N PRO A 947 -26.95 39.88 -0.65
CA PRO A 947 -28.30 40.15 -1.12
C PRO A 947 -29.10 41.04 -0.17
N ARG A 948 -29.99 41.89 -0.71
CA ARG A 948 -30.98 42.60 0.10
C ARG A 948 -32.06 41.64 0.58
N ALA A 949 -32.80 42.03 1.63
CA ALA A 949 -33.94 41.26 2.13
C ALA A 949 -34.97 40.93 1.05
N THR A 950 -35.20 41.84 0.10
CA THR A 950 -36.10 41.66 -1.05
C THR A 950 -35.54 40.77 -2.16
N GLU A 951 -34.22 40.54 -2.18
CA GLU A 951 -33.52 39.77 -3.21
C GLU A 951 -33.20 38.35 -2.74
N LEU A 952 -33.55 38.01 -1.50
CA LEU A 952 -33.20 36.75 -0.87
C LEU A 952 -34.11 35.62 -1.39
N THR A 953 -33.50 34.59 -1.94
CA THR A 953 -34.14 33.38 -2.48
C THR A 953 -33.54 32.14 -1.81
N GLN A 954 -34.15 30.96 -2.01
CA GLN A 954 -33.55 29.71 -1.53
C GLN A 954 -32.17 29.44 -2.15
N GLU A 955 -31.95 29.89 -3.38
CA GLU A 955 -30.70 29.67 -4.12
C GLU A 955 -29.53 30.48 -3.56
N ASN A 956 -29.77 31.73 -3.15
CA ASN A 956 -28.71 32.60 -2.61
C ASN A 956 -28.64 32.62 -1.07
N LEU A 957 -29.57 31.96 -0.36
CA LEU A 957 -29.59 31.89 1.10
C LEU A 957 -28.28 31.36 1.70
N LYS A 958 -27.73 30.28 1.12
CA LYS A 958 -26.46 29.70 1.58
C LYS A 958 -25.31 30.68 1.44
N PHE A 959 -25.23 31.37 0.29
CA PHE A 959 -24.23 32.41 0.04
C PHE A 959 -24.35 33.56 1.06
N THR A 960 -25.58 34.01 1.35
CA THR A 960 -25.84 35.05 2.35
C THR A 960 -25.34 34.63 3.73
N ILE A 961 -25.65 33.41 4.20
CA ILE A 961 -25.19 32.91 5.51
C ILE A 961 -23.66 32.85 5.57
N ILE A 962 -23.02 32.33 4.53
CA ILE A 962 -21.56 32.25 4.42
C ILE A 962 -20.93 33.66 4.45
N SER A 963 -21.56 34.62 3.77
CA SER A 963 -21.13 36.03 3.79
C SER A 963 -21.20 36.65 5.18
N LEU A 964 -22.17 36.27 6.02
CA LEU A 964 -22.24 36.76 7.41
C LEU A 964 -21.07 36.24 8.24
N ASN A 965 -20.69 34.96 8.08
CA ASN A 965 -19.52 34.40 8.76
C ASN A 965 -18.21 35.08 8.31
N PHE A 966 -18.10 35.44 7.02
CA PHE A 966 -16.97 36.22 6.51
C PHE A 966 -16.84 37.55 7.27
N TRP A 967 -17.96 38.29 7.42
CA TRP A 967 -17.96 39.56 8.14
C TRP A 967 -17.71 39.39 9.64
N GLU A 968 -18.22 38.32 10.25
CA GLU A 968 -17.99 38.00 11.66
C GLU A 968 -16.48 37.82 11.93
N ARG A 969 -15.81 37.01 11.11
CA ARG A 969 -14.36 36.79 11.18
C ARG A 969 -13.57 38.07 10.92
N LEU A 970 -14.01 38.89 9.97
CA LEU A 970 -13.35 40.15 9.67
C LEU A 970 -13.46 41.15 10.82
N PHE A 971 -14.64 41.28 11.45
CA PHE A 971 -14.79 42.12 12.63
C PHE A 971 -13.96 41.63 13.82
N GLN A 972 -13.90 40.31 14.03
CA GLN A 972 -13.10 39.70 15.10
C GLN A 972 -11.58 39.87 14.89
N SER A 973 -11.14 40.15 13.67
CA SER A 973 -9.71 40.34 13.37
C SER A 973 -9.13 41.66 13.90
N GLY A 974 -9.96 42.63 14.28
CA GLY A 974 -9.51 43.92 14.82
C GLY A 974 -8.87 44.85 13.78
N ILE A 975 -9.19 44.71 12.49
CA ILE A 975 -8.74 45.67 11.46
C ILE A 975 -9.29 47.08 11.73
N ARG A 976 -8.54 48.11 11.30
CA ARG A 976 -8.97 49.50 11.40
C ARG A 976 -9.91 49.88 10.26
N TRP A 977 -11.03 50.49 10.60
CA TRP A 977 -12.08 50.85 9.65
C TRP A 977 -11.99 52.32 9.18
N PRO A 978 -12.39 52.64 7.94
CA PRO A 978 -12.48 54.03 7.48
C PRO A 978 -13.59 54.76 8.22
N PHE A 979 -13.37 56.02 8.59
CA PHE A 979 -14.30 56.75 9.45
C PHE A 979 -15.63 57.07 8.75
N GLU A 980 -15.64 57.13 7.41
CA GLU A 980 -16.83 57.35 6.58
C GLU A 980 -17.63 56.06 6.33
N PHE A 981 -17.16 54.90 6.82
CA PHE A 981 -17.86 53.65 6.57
C PHE A 981 -19.23 53.63 7.27
N ASN A 982 -20.30 53.48 6.48
CA ASN A 982 -21.67 53.67 6.94
C ASN A 982 -22.20 52.47 7.75
N ILE A 983 -21.74 52.32 8.99
CA ILE A 983 -22.16 51.25 9.91
C ILE A 983 -23.67 51.27 10.17
N LYS A 984 -24.31 52.45 10.24
CA LYS A 984 -25.77 52.57 10.39
C LYS A 984 -26.52 51.93 9.21
N GLY A 985 -26.02 52.15 7.99
CA GLY A 985 -26.55 51.53 6.77
C GLY A 985 -26.33 50.01 6.74
N VAL A 986 -25.17 49.54 7.21
CA VAL A 986 -24.88 48.11 7.36
C VAL A 986 -25.86 47.47 8.36
N TYR A 987 -26.04 48.08 9.54
CA TYR A 987 -27.02 47.63 10.52
C TYR A 987 -28.43 47.56 9.93
N ALA A 988 -28.89 48.60 9.24
CA ALA A 988 -30.22 48.60 8.62
C ALA A 988 -30.39 47.46 7.59
N LYS A 989 -29.36 47.18 6.78
CA LYS A 989 -29.38 46.07 5.82
C LYS A 989 -29.45 44.71 6.51
N LEU A 990 -28.61 44.46 7.51
CA LEU A 990 -28.58 43.21 8.26
C LEU A 990 -29.86 43.01 9.09
N TYR A 991 -30.35 44.08 9.71
CA TYR A 991 -31.62 44.09 10.43
C TYR A 991 -32.78 43.66 9.51
N ASN A 992 -32.86 44.21 8.30
CA ASN A 992 -33.87 43.82 7.33
C ASN A 992 -33.74 42.35 6.91
N LEU A 993 -32.52 41.81 6.77
CA LEU A 993 -32.29 40.38 6.51
C LEU A 993 -32.77 39.49 7.67
N HIS A 994 -32.57 39.93 8.92
CA HIS A 994 -33.05 39.22 10.10
C HIS A 994 -34.59 39.15 10.18
N LEU A 995 -35.31 40.09 9.55
CA LEU A 995 -36.77 40.11 9.53
C LEU A 995 -37.39 39.19 8.46
N VAL A 996 -36.61 38.69 7.49
CA VAL A 996 -37.15 37.89 6.39
C VAL A 996 -37.71 36.54 6.88
N GLU A 997 -38.86 36.15 6.33
CA GLU A 997 -39.46 34.83 6.50
C GLU A 997 -39.27 34.01 5.21
N ILE A 998 -38.63 32.84 5.32
CA ILE A 998 -38.34 31.94 4.19
C ILE A 998 -38.90 30.57 4.53
N HIS A 999 -39.44 29.84 3.53
CA HIS A 999 -40.07 28.53 3.71
C HIS A 999 -39.17 27.41 4.27
N SER A 1000 -37.85 27.61 4.39
CA SER A 1000 -36.93 26.65 5.03
C SER A 1000 -36.63 27.05 6.48
N ASP A 1001 -37.23 26.36 7.45
CA ASP A 1001 -37.04 26.66 8.87
C ASP A 1001 -35.57 26.71 9.31
N ASP A 1002 -34.75 25.76 8.85
CA ASP A 1002 -33.35 25.62 9.30
C ASP A 1002 -32.43 26.66 8.65
N GLY A 1003 -32.62 26.95 7.36
CA GLY A 1003 -31.90 28.03 6.68
C GLY A 1003 -32.26 29.42 7.22
N MET A 1004 -33.53 29.64 7.56
CA MET A 1004 -33.99 30.87 8.20
C MET A 1004 -33.38 31.06 9.58
N LEU A 1005 -33.32 29.99 10.38
CA LEU A 1005 -32.68 30.02 11.70
C LEU A 1005 -31.20 30.41 11.58
N MET A 1006 -30.45 29.75 10.70
CA MET A 1006 -29.01 30.02 10.51
C MET A 1006 -28.74 31.46 10.06
N LEU A 1007 -29.56 32.01 9.16
CA LEU A 1007 -29.49 33.41 8.74
C LEU A 1007 -29.72 34.35 9.93
N LYS A 1008 -30.78 34.13 10.72
CA LYS A 1008 -31.12 34.97 11.87
C LYS A 1008 -30.03 34.94 12.94
N LEU A 1009 -29.48 33.76 13.24
CA LEU A 1009 -28.38 33.59 14.19
C LEU A 1009 -27.08 34.24 13.69
N GLY A 1010 -26.79 34.16 12.38
CA GLY A 1010 -25.64 34.84 11.79
C GLY A 1010 -25.73 36.35 11.91
N VAL A 1011 -26.91 36.94 11.66
CA VAL A 1011 -27.09 38.39 11.81
C VAL A 1011 -26.94 38.83 13.26
N LEU A 1012 -27.54 38.11 14.21
CA LEU A 1012 -27.47 38.47 15.63
C LEU A 1012 -26.03 38.51 16.14
N ARG A 1013 -25.20 37.55 15.73
CA ARG A 1013 -23.78 37.50 16.08
C ARG A 1013 -22.97 38.70 15.58
N LEU A 1014 -23.42 39.39 14.52
CA LEU A 1014 -22.75 40.59 14.02
C LEU A 1014 -23.11 41.86 14.79
N PHE A 1015 -24.24 41.90 15.49
CA PHE A 1015 -24.69 43.12 16.17
C PHE A 1015 -23.71 43.67 17.22
N PRO A 1016 -23.10 42.85 18.09
CA PRO A 1016 -22.09 43.34 19.04
C PRO A 1016 -20.88 43.95 18.33
N HIS A 1017 -20.43 43.29 17.27
CA HIS A 1017 -19.29 43.75 16.48
C HIS A 1017 -19.56 45.10 15.81
N LEU A 1018 -20.78 45.34 15.32
CA LEU A 1018 -21.15 46.66 14.79
C LEU A 1018 -21.11 47.76 15.85
N CYS A 1019 -21.48 47.46 17.10
CA CYS A 1019 -21.37 48.42 18.20
C CYS A 1019 -19.91 48.81 18.46
N VAL A 1020 -19.03 47.81 18.56
CA VAL A 1020 -17.59 48.01 18.80
C VAL A 1020 -16.97 48.83 17.67
N VAL A 1021 -17.20 48.44 16.41
CA VAL A 1021 -16.66 49.18 15.26
C VAL A 1021 -17.19 50.61 15.19
N TYR A 1022 -18.47 50.81 15.53
CA TYR A 1022 -19.04 52.16 15.54
C TYR A 1022 -18.45 53.03 16.66
N GLN A 1023 -18.11 52.45 17.80
CA GLN A 1023 -17.37 53.11 18.86
C GLN A 1023 -15.94 53.45 18.41
N ASP A 1024 -15.21 52.49 17.84
CA ASP A 1024 -13.83 52.70 17.38
C ASP A 1024 -13.75 53.85 16.36
N ILE A 1025 -14.70 53.93 15.42
CA ILE A 1025 -14.78 55.00 14.42
C ILE A 1025 -15.12 56.36 15.05
N ASN A 1026 -15.98 56.38 16.08
CA ASN A 1026 -16.51 57.61 16.69
C ASN A 1026 -16.02 57.81 18.13
N ASN A 1027 -14.81 57.34 18.46
CA ASN A 1027 -14.31 57.32 19.84
C ASN A 1027 -14.33 58.72 20.49
N ASP A 1028 -14.08 59.76 19.69
CA ASP A 1028 -14.09 61.16 20.15
C ASP A 1028 -15.50 61.79 20.27
N ASN A 1029 -16.57 61.07 19.88
CA ASN A 1029 -17.95 61.58 19.84
C ASN A 1029 -18.96 60.64 20.56
N PRO A 1030 -18.94 60.58 21.92
CA PRO A 1030 -19.84 59.75 22.71
C PRO A 1030 -21.33 59.96 22.38
N ASP A 1031 -21.72 61.20 22.10
CA ASP A 1031 -23.10 61.61 21.79
C ASP A 1031 -23.66 60.92 20.53
N LEU A 1032 -22.79 60.43 19.64
CA LEU A 1032 -23.17 59.66 18.46
C LEU A 1032 -23.22 58.15 18.74
N VAL A 1033 -22.30 57.64 19.57
CA VAL A 1033 -22.12 56.21 19.88
C VAL A 1033 -23.29 55.69 20.72
N VAL A 1034 -23.61 56.40 21.80
CA VAL A 1034 -24.61 56.01 22.78
C VAL A 1034 -25.99 55.71 22.15
N PRO A 1035 -26.58 56.61 21.33
CA PRO A 1035 -27.90 56.34 20.71
C PRO A 1035 -27.92 55.12 19.79
N PHE A 1036 -26.82 54.87 19.07
CA PHE A 1036 -26.72 53.74 18.14
C PHE A 1036 -26.67 52.41 18.88
N VAL A 1037 -25.78 52.28 19.86
CA VAL A 1037 -25.66 51.07 20.68
C VAL A 1037 -26.97 50.77 21.42
N ASN A 1038 -27.61 51.81 21.98
CA ASN A 1038 -28.91 51.68 22.63
C ASN A 1038 -30.01 51.19 21.69
N THR A 1039 -29.96 51.55 20.41
CA THR A 1039 -30.91 51.05 19.40
C THR A 1039 -30.77 49.53 19.21
N ILE A 1040 -29.55 49.02 19.19
CA ILE A 1040 -29.26 47.58 19.07
C ILE A 1040 -29.67 46.83 20.35
N ILE A 1041 -29.31 47.36 21.54
CA ILE A 1041 -29.70 46.78 22.84
C ILE A 1041 -31.22 46.68 22.96
N LYS A 1042 -31.97 47.75 22.64
CA LYS A 1042 -33.44 47.73 22.64
C LYS A 1042 -33.99 46.61 21.76
N ARG A 1043 -33.39 46.41 20.58
CA ARG A 1043 -33.82 45.33 19.68
C ARG A 1043 -33.56 43.94 20.25
N LEU A 1044 -32.39 43.71 20.83
CA LEU A 1044 -32.05 42.43 21.47
C LEU A 1044 -33.01 42.11 22.62
N LEU A 1045 -33.35 43.09 23.45
CA LEU A 1045 -34.32 42.94 24.54
C LEU A 1045 -35.71 42.53 24.03
N VAL A 1046 -36.20 43.17 22.96
CA VAL A 1046 -37.47 42.79 22.31
C VAL A 1046 -37.46 41.33 21.85
N LEU A 1047 -36.33 40.82 21.34
CA LEU A 1047 -36.20 39.43 20.91
C LEU A 1047 -36.18 38.44 22.10
N ILE A 1048 -35.56 38.84 23.21
CA ILE A 1048 -35.50 38.06 24.46
C ILE A 1048 -36.90 37.93 25.09
N GLN A 1049 -37.66 39.04 25.12
CA GLN A 1049 -38.97 39.14 25.77
C GLN A 1049 -40.13 38.54 24.96
N ARG A 1050 -39.92 38.22 23.67
CA ARG A 1050 -40.97 37.69 22.79
C ARG A 1050 -41.52 36.35 23.31
N LYS A 1051 -42.82 36.30 23.68
CA LYS A 1051 -43.49 35.05 24.12
C LYS A 1051 -43.59 34.05 22.96
N SER A 1052 -43.37 32.77 23.23
CA SER A 1052 -43.62 31.72 22.24
C SER A 1052 -45.13 31.61 22.03
N THR A 1053 -45.63 32.05 20.87
CA THR A 1053 -47.05 31.90 20.50
C THR A 1053 -47.37 30.41 20.39
N THR A 1054 -48.04 29.88 21.41
CA THR A 1054 -48.61 28.54 21.43
C THR A 1054 -50.02 28.64 20.87
N ASP A 1055 -50.26 28.05 19.70
CA ASP A 1055 -51.49 27.33 19.40
C ASP A 1055 -51.29 26.49 18.12
N SER A 1056 -51.62 25.20 18.20
CA SER A 1056 -51.50 24.12 17.20
C SER A 1056 -50.18 23.33 17.11
N THR A 1057 -50.33 22.07 16.70
CA THR A 1057 -49.45 20.89 16.78
C THR A 1057 -48.10 20.97 16.05
N ASN A 1058 -47.79 22.09 15.37
CA ASN A 1058 -46.45 22.43 14.83
C ASN A 1058 -45.47 22.98 15.89
N SER A 1059 -45.72 22.69 17.17
CA SER A 1059 -45.26 23.50 18.32
C SER A 1059 -43.81 23.27 18.76
N ILE A 1060 -43.22 22.07 18.59
CA ILE A 1060 -41.90 21.76 19.15
C ILE A 1060 -40.77 22.41 18.36
N LYS A 1061 -40.79 22.33 17.03
CA LYS A 1061 -39.74 22.91 16.16
C LYS A 1061 -39.74 24.44 16.23
N LYS A 1062 -40.91 25.08 16.21
CA LYS A 1062 -41.06 26.53 16.38
C LYS A 1062 -40.64 27.02 17.77
N LYS A 1063 -40.93 26.24 18.83
CA LYS A 1063 -40.45 26.53 20.19
C LYS A 1063 -38.92 26.47 20.28
N ARG A 1064 -38.30 25.42 19.74
CA ARG A 1064 -36.84 25.25 19.70
C ARG A 1064 -36.13 26.38 18.92
N ILE A 1065 -36.68 26.76 17.76
CA ILE A 1065 -36.18 27.90 16.96
C ILE A 1065 -36.24 29.21 17.76
N SER A 1066 -37.36 29.45 18.43
CA SER A 1066 -37.54 30.64 19.29
C SER A 1066 -36.54 30.67 20.44
N GLU A 1067 -36.31 29.53 21.11
CA GLU A 1067 -35.31 29.40 22.19
C GLU A 1067 -33.87 29.65 21.69
N MET A 1068 -33.51 29.15 20.51
CA MET A 1068 -32.18 29.40 19.92
C MET A 1068 -31.95 30.87 19.57
N ILE A 1069 -32.96 31.55 19.03
CA ILE A 1069 -32.92 33.00 18.75
C ILE A 1069 -32.79 33.79 20.06
N LYS A 1070 -33.56 33.42 21.10
CA LYS A 1070 -33.45 34.04 22.43
C LYS A 1070 -32.06 33.90 23.00
N ARG A 1071 -31.50 32.68 22.98
CA ARG A 1071 -30.14 32.41 23.48
C ARG A 1071 -29.09 33.26 22.76
N SER A 1072 -29.11 33.29 21.43
CA SER A 1072 -28.15 34.10 20.65
C SER A 1072 -28.33 35.60 20.88
N SER A 1073 -29.55 36.06 21.15
CA SER A 1073 -29.81 37.47 21.52
C SER A 1073 -29.23 37.81 22.90
N ILE A 1074 -29.30 36.88 23.87
CA ILE A 1074 -28.66 37.02 25.19
C ILE A 1074 -27.13 37.04 25.04
N GLU A 1075 -26.56 36.11 24.29
CA GLU A 1075 -25.11 36.05 24.02
C GLU A 1075 -24.62 37.36 23.38
N SER A 1076 -25.37 37.89 22.41
CA SER A 1076 -25.05 39.18 21.77
C SER A 1076 -25.15 40.35 22.75
N LEU A 1077 -26.17 40.38 23.61
CA LEU A 1077 -26.32 41.41 24.64
C LEU A 1077 -25.16 41.35 25.64
N LEU A 1078 -24.78 40.15 26.08
CA LEU A 1078 -23.65 39.97 27.00
C LEU A 1078 -22.34 40.42 26.37
N GLN A 1079 -22.10 40.13 25.09
CA GLN A 1079 -20.91 40.61 24.39
C GLN A 1079 -20.87 42.15 24.38
N ILE A 1080 -21.97 42.83 24.04
CA ILE A 1080 -22.04 44.30 24.09
C ILE A 1080 -21.73 44.82 25.50
N LEU A 1081 -22.33 44.24 26.53
CA LEU A 1081 -22.08 44.68 27.92
C LEU A 1081 -20.62 44.46 28.35
N LEU A 1082 -19.96 43.40 27.86
CA LEU A 1082 -18.55 43.13 28.14
C LEU A 1082 -17.62 44.14 27.46
N GLU A 1083 -17.81 44.37 26.16
CA GLU A 1083 -16.97 45.28 25.36
C GLU A 1083 -17.08 46.75 25.83
N PHE A 1084 -18.23 47.13 26.40
CA PHE A 1084 -18.47 48.46 26.96
C PHE A 1084 -18.28 48.52 28.49
N GLU A 1085 -17.65 47.50 29.08
CA GLU A 1085 -17.29 47.43 30.51
C GLU A 1085 -18.47 47.60 31.51
N MET A 1086 -19.67 47.21 31.10
CA MET A 1086 -20.91 47.35 31.88
C MET A 1086 -21.11 46.17 32.87
N TYR A 1087 -20.17 46.02 33.82
CA TYR A 1087 -20.11 44.85 34.72
C TYR A 1087 -21.32 44.73 35.68
N HIS A 1088 -21.95 45.85 36.04
CA HIS A 1088 -23.12 45.84 36.92
C HIS A 1088 -24.34 45.23 36.20
N GLU A 1089 -24.61 45.70 34.99
CA GLU A 1089 -25.69 45.24 34.13
C GLU A 1089 -25.48 43.79 33.72
N LEU A 1090 -24.21 43.38 33.49
CA LEU A 1090 -23.84 42.00 33.25
C LEU A 1090 -24.20 41.08 34.42
N LYS A 1091 -24.02 41.52 35.67
CA LYS A 1091 -24.46 40.77 36.87
C LYS A 1091 -25.98 40.65 36.92
N VAL A 1092 -26.71 41.69 36.52
CA VAL A 1092 -28.18 41.65 36.47
C VAL A 1092 -28.66 40.63 35.44
N VAL A 1093 -28.16 40.67 34.21
CA VAL A 1093 -28.50 39.67 33.17
C VAL A 1093 -28.15 38.26 33.64
N LYS A 1094 -26.96 38.07 34.25
CA LYS A 1094 -26.54 36.78 34.82
C LYS A 1094 -27.47 36.26 35.91
N SER A 1095 -28.01 37.14 36.76
CA SER A 1095 -28.97 36.76 37.80
C SER A 1095 -30.34 36.38 37.21
N ALA A 1096 -30.78 37.09 36.18
CA ALA A 1096 -32.04 36.83 35.49
C ALA A 1096 -32.01 35.53 34.67
N CYS A 1097 -30.85 35.16 34.11
CA CYS A 1097 -30.68 33.85 33.44
C CYS A 1097 -30.80 32.63 34.38
N LYS A 1098 -30.78 32.80 35.71
CA LYS A 1098 -30.94 31.71 36.70
C LYS A 1098 -32.39 31.40 37.07
N SER A 1099 -33.36 32.22 36.66
CA SER A 1099 -34.79 31.98 36.91
C SER A 1099 -35.44 31.19 35.77
N ASP A 1100 -36.46 30.37 36.06
CA ASP A 1100 -37.19 29.53 35.08
C ASP A 1100 -37.85 30.31 33.93
N ASP A 1101 -38.05 31.63 34.07
CA ASP A 1101 -38.61 32.48 33.03
C ASP A 1101 -37.77 33.76 32.87
N VAL A 1102 -36.67 33.64 32.12
CA VAL A 1102 -35.73 34.75 31.78
C VAL A 1102 -36.48 35.95 31.18
N SER A 1103 -37.62 35.73 30.54
CA SER A 1103 -38.45 36.79 29.96
C SER A 1103 -39.21 37.64 30.98
N LYS A 1104 -39.40 37.14 32.20
CA LYS A 1104 -40.05 37.85 33.32
C LYS A 1104 -39.07 38.45 34.32
N SER A 1105 -37.85 37.94 34.39
CA SER A 1105 -36.81 38.41 35.33
C SER A 1105 -35.87 39.46 34.73
N ILE A 1106 -35.73 39.52 33.40
CA ILE A 1106 -35.08 40.63 32.69
C ILE A 1106 -36.13 41.75 32.50
N TRP A 1107 -36.38 42.48 33.59
CA TRP A 1107 -37.04 43.80 33.66
C TRP A 1107 -38.46 43.89 33.05
N THR A 1108 -39.47 44.20 33.88
CA THR A 1108 -40.88 44.35 33.49
C THR A 1108 -41.13 45.63 32.67
N ASP A 1109 -42.03 45.53 31.67
CA ASP A 1109 -42.33 46.51 30.61
C ASP A 1109 -42.54 47.98 31.05
N ASP A 1110 -42.89 48.25 32.30
CA ASP A 1110 -43.25 49.62 32.76
C ASP A 1110 -42.07 50.43 33.34
N THR A 1111 -40.87 49.85 33.42
CA THR A 1111 -39.64 50.60 33.69
C THR A 1111 -38.51 50.08 32.81
N LEU A 1112 -38.50 50.42 31.52
CA LEU A 1112 -37.26 50.42 30.75
C LEU A 1112 -36.37 51.50 31.40
N PRO A 1113 -35.36 51.18 32.22
CA PRO A 1113 -34.66 52.23 32.93
C PRO A 1113 -33.91 53.05 31.86
N GLU A 1114 -34.09 54.36 31.90
CA GLU A 1114 -33.12 55.31 31.37
C GLU A 1114 -31.69 55.06 31.92
N GLN A 1115 -31.53 54.15 32.89
CA GLN A 1115 -30.27 53.70 33.49
C GLN A 1115 -29.51 52.60 32.74
N ILE A 1116 -30.11 51.85 31.79
CA ILE A 1116 -29.39 50.85 30.96
C ILE A 1116 -28.70 51.52 29.75
N LEU A 1117 -29.18 52.70 29.38
CA LEU A 1117 -28.57 53.50 28.31
C LEU A 1117 -27.14 53.81 28.73
N LEU A 1118 -26.15 53.52 27.88
CA LEU A 1118 -24.80 54.05 28.05
C LEU A 1118 -24.94 55.53 28.42
N LYS A 1119 -24.56 55.92 29.64
CA LYS A 1119 -24.60 57.34 30.03
C LYS A 1119 -23.40 58.01 29.37
N ASP A 1120 -23.52 59.29 28.98
CA ASP A 1120 -22.45 60.05 28.30
C ASP A 1120 -21.09 60.00 29.03
N ASN A 1121 -21.09 59.70 30.34
CA ASN A 1121 -19.89 59.58 31.17
C ASN A 1121 -19.20 58.20 31.12
N CYS A 1122 -19.82 57.14 30.61
CA CYS A 1122 -19.23 55.79 30.56
C CYS A 1122 -18.21 55.64 29.41
N VAL A 1123 -18.38 56.37 28.31
CA VAL A 1123 -17.45 56.32 27.16
C VAL A 1123 -16.20 57.16 27.40
N LYS A 1124 -16.24 58.14 28.32
CA LYS A 1124 -15.10 59.03 28.64
C LYS A 1124 -14.01 58.41 29.54
N ASN A 1125 -14.23 57.20 30.09
CA ASN A 1125 -13.33 56.53 31.02
C ASN A 1125 -12.70 55.23 30.46
N ILE A 1126 -12.81 55.01 29.16
CA ILE A 1126 -12.07 54.01 28.36
C ILE A 1126 -11.03 54.79 27.55
#